data_AF-A0A0K3B2V7-F1
#
_entry.id   AF-A0A0K3B2V7-F1
#
_cell.length_a   1.000
_cell.length_b   1.000
_cell.length_c   1.000
_cell.angle_alpha   90.00
_cell.angle_beta   90.00
_cell.angle_gamma   90.00
#
_symmetry.space_group_name_H-M   'P 1'
#
loop_
_entity.id
_entity.type
_entity.pdbx_description
1 polymer ?
#
loop_
_entity_poly.entity_id
_entity_poly.type
_entity_poly.pdbx_seq_one_letter_code
_entity_poly.pdbx_strand_id
1 'polypeptide(L)'
;MTNTAGTDTSGTDTITFVAAVDGAVERDTIAGWTAAGLLHDSVWLDLADSRFTTGNPLEAHVRHVTRSRVETVPVREVYGENKYRVVRVVALRPITADRTGDEPMDQLWAFADDLKARLGAQTVLRRVNLLVPDGTDVWTKQLLEPGCDINVIVSPEDRPREGAIDLGLDRPDVFRAHTALACASVAGLWRHADRGAFDQIDGQGAGNHGRIVVTRAMARVVDGRRLPEEVVNRLMRDGVASLNRHRGPDPHRTSNDSAVIDAAVAVMLPMEEHAMSYRPPRLDVKEPSGRLAAKTVRMLMRFSLQLAKIRMLEWQQTTTMELATAAEEWLERTIVGVGPNEVGRRVLTPGEMLEVARDAPDQLQRLLPGTVPVSTQLWSPLRQLSFSLVDGGDLPPEVEASWNTLRPGVSDPKWIAPPPRGGLDLDKSEQDMLSSIDLPPTKRIRPGDMNMIAALHERLAELPFGEQLTAFRARVNEWVAERRADKSLVGRLGQYVSDQIRTAGSDLGRRASEYNEAQQERAKLITDLDLIRTRLGNQVWAMLVGVLGLAGWLVSILITPLPQWALIMSITAAVVGGGYAVLWMLALAARAAALERDLQWVDSRLRAHVAAIERWPAEVDRLASVYEVLVDWGEVIGWMVHEPYGQAHASTPGPAQVARPEAFRVARPEVTGEQFDEVIDRTTRQVFGDGWITRLYDVLKQHAIPNTDGRSGGHVDPDVAPGPGPNEARTDNGTPPRHARDRLLREFRNGNCGASAKDELTERIRDALLSQAPEQVMPMVTADDRTGLLTPTTEFLTAVMPEPTDDAPSQPLASTVFSDEGRIKGRGNVARVYLWAPAEQWEHSSLRQPRHDRVEIKGTSAKDLPYQMSLIRLDVSEGCEEADLRMLAGE
;
A
#
# COMPACT_ATOMS: atom_id res chain seq x y z
N MET A 1 -2.14 -16.57 -30.03
CA MET A 1 -0.83 -16.19 -30.59
C MET A 1 -0.34 -14.99 -29.79
N THR A 2 0.33 -15.26 -28.68
CA THR A 2 0.96 -14.28 -27.81
C THR A 2 2.32 -13.95 -28.42
N ASN A 3 2.46 -12.73 -28.95
CA ASN A 3 3.78 -12.15 -29.22
C ASN A 3 4.48 -11.96 -27.87
N THR A 4 5.22 -12.97 -27.43
CA THR A 4 6.30 -12.76 -26.47
C THR A 4 7.24 -11.75 -27.10
N ALA A 5 7.25 -10.53 -26.58
CA ALA A 5 8.26 -9.54 -26.88
C ALA A 5 9.61 -10.25 -26.77
N GLY A 6 10.29 -10.40 -27.91
CA GLY A 6 11.66 -10.89 -27.92
C GLY A 6 12.44 -9.93 -27.04
N THR A 7 12.80 -10.38 -25.85
CA THR A 7 13.89 -9.78 -25.10
C THR A 7 15.03 -9.70 -26.09
N ASP A 8 15.39 -8.48 -26.46
CA ASP A 8 16.52 -8.16 -27.30
C ASP A 8 17.73 -8.68 -26.53
N THR A 9 18.07 -9.96 -26.73
CA THR A 9 19.24 -10.58 -26.13
C THR A 9 20.39 -9.91 -26.85
N SER A 10 20.80 -8.75 -26.34
CA SER A 10 22.07 -8.10 -26.62
C SER A 10 23.12 -9.21 -26.52
N GLY A 11 23.48 -9.76 -27.67
CA GLY A 11 24.19 -11.03 -27.75
C GLY A 11 25.46 -10.91 -26.92
N THR A 12 25.62 -11.80 -25.95
CA THR A 12 26.93 -12.01 -25.33
C THR A 12 27.89 -12.39 -26.45
N ASP A 13 28.68 -11.41 -26.92
CA ASP A 13 29.59 -11.59 -28.05
C ASP A 13 30.75 -12.55 -27.72
N THR A 14 30.98 -12.84 -26.43
CA THR A 14 32.13 -13.62 -25.99
C THR A 14 31.79 -14.60 -24.87
N ILE A 15 32.51 -15.72 -24.82
CA ILE A 15 32.46 -16.71 -23.74
C ILE A 15 33.89 -17.11 -23.35
N THR A 16 34.14 -17.29 -22.06
CA THR A 16 35.47 -17.60 -21.53
C THR A 16 35.42 -18.91 -20.74
N PHE A 17 36.20 -19.89 -21.19
CA PHE A 17 36.51 -21.12 -20.49
C PHE A 17 37.86 -20.98 -19.78
N VAL A 18 37.89 -21.27 -18.49
CA VAL A 18 39.09 -21.22 -17.65
C VAL A 18 39.34 -22.61 -17.09
N ALA A 19 40.58 -23.08 -17.18
CA ALA A 19 41.02 -24.30 -16.51
C ALA A 19 42.24 -23.97 -15.66
N ALA A 20 42.27 -24.51 -14.44
CA ALA A 20 43.42 -24.44 -13.57
C ALA A 20 43.48 -25.73 -12.76
N VAL A 21 44.67 -26.29 -12.61
CA VAL A 21 44.88 -27.35 -11.62
C VAL A 21 44.74 -26.70 -10.24
N ASP A 22 43.97 -27.27 -9.32
CA ASP A 22 43.71 -26.70 -7.99
C ASP A 22 43.32 -25.19 -8.00
N GLY A 23 42.43 -24.82 -8.93
CA GLY A 23 41.96 -23.43 -9.11
C GLY A 23 40.74 -23.07 -8.27
N ALA A 24 40.42 -23.83 -7.22
CA ALA A 24 39.19 -23.63 -6.47
C ALA A 24 39.15 -22.24 -5.81
N VAL A 25 40.27 -21.76 -5.28
CA VAL A 25 40.39 -20.46 -4.60
C VAL A 25 40.18 -19.31 -5.60
N GLU A 26 40.82 -19.37 -6.76
CA GLU A 26 40.68 -18.37 -7.83
C GLU A 26 39.26 -18.36 -8.38
N ARG A 27 38.67 -19.53 -8.60
CA ARG A 27 37.27 -19.67 -9.02
C ARG A 27 36.33 -19.05 -8.01
N ASP A 28 36.50 -19.35 -6.72
CA ASP A 28 35.60 -18.86 -5.67
C ASP A 28 35.77 -17.35 -5.46
N THR A 29 37.00 -16.83 -5.65
CA THR A 29 37.28 -15.39 -5.67
C THR A 29 36.59 -14.71 -6.86
N ILE A 30 36.72 -15.26 -8.07
CA ILE A 30 36.04 -14.78 -9.27
C ILE A 30 34.52 -14.89 -9.11
N ALA A 31 34.01 -15.97 -8.53
CA ALA A 31 32.59 -16.12 -8.22
C ALA A 31 32.10 -15.04 -7.25
N GLY A 32 32.90 -14.68 -6.24
CA GLY A 32 32.61 -13.55 -5.37
C GLY A 32 32.52 -12.21 -6.13
N TRP A 33 33.40 -11.98 -7.11
CA TRP A 33 33.40 -10.77 -7.94
C TRP A 33 32.27 -10.77 -8.99
N THR A 34 31.95 -11.93 -9.58
CA THR A 34 30.79 -12.12 -10.48
C THR A 34 29.48 -11.96 -9.72
N ALA A 35 29.36 -12.47 -8.49
CA ALA A 35 28.20 -12.26 -7.62
C ALA A 35 28.06 -10.80 -7.21
N ALA A 36 29.18 -10.11 -6.99
CA ALA A 36 29.23 -8.66 -6.89
C ALA A 36 29.04 -7.97 -8.25
N GLY A 37 28.70 -8.66 -9.33
CA GLY A 37 28.42 -8.11 -10.67
C GLY A 37 29.56 -7.29 -11.30
N LEU A 38 30.80 -7.52 -10.87
CA LEU A 38 32.00 -6.85 -11.39
C LEU A 38 32.51 -7.53 -12.68
N LEU A 39 32.26 -8.83 -12.80
CA LEU A 39 32.66 -9.66 -13.92
C LEU A 39 31.44 -10.20 -14.68
N HIS A 40 31.66 -10.58 -15.93
CA HIS A 40 30.79 -11.46 -16.71
C HIS A 40 30.80 -12.88 -16.14
N ASP A 41 29.85 -13.69 -16.62
CA ASP A 41 29.80 -15.11 -16.32
C ASP A 41 31.05 -15.81 -16.88
N SER A 42 31.55 -16.81 -16.16
CA SER A 42 32.73 -17.57 -16.55
C SER A 42 32.51 -19.06 -16.42
N VAL A 43 33.18 -19.83 -17.26
CA VAL A 43 33.03 -21.29 -17.31
C VAL A 43 34.31 -21.94 -16.87
N TRP A 44 34.27 -22.69 -15.78
CA TRP A 44 35.44 -23.35 -15.22
C TRP A 44 35.43 -24.83 -15.55
N LEU A 45 36.47 -25.27 -16.24
CA LEU A 45 36.70 -26.65 -16.64
C LEU A 45 37.37 -27.41 -15.50
N ASP A 46 36.84 -28.58 -15.16
CA ASP A 46 37.47 -29.51 -14.24
C ASP A 46 38.24 -30.57 -15.04
N LEU A 47 39.55 -30.37 -15.19
CA LEU A 47 40.40 -31.28 -15.98
C LEU A 47 40.53 -32.68 -15.35
N ALA A 48 40.05 -32.89 -14.12
CA ALA A 48 39.96 -34.24 -13.56
C ALA A 48 38.76 -35.04 -14.10
N ASP A 49 37.81 -34.39 -14.80
CA ASP A 49 36.66 -35.07 -15.39
C ASP A 49 37.12 -35.92 -16.59
N SER A 50 37.08 -37.25 -16.41
CA SER A 50 37.50 -38.22 -17.43
C SER A 50 36.79 -38.05 -18.77
N ARG A 51 35.63 -37.39 -18.81
CA ARG A 51 34.89 -37.11 -20.05
C ARG A 51 35.65 -36.19 -21.01
N PHE A 52 36.58 -35.37 -20.54
CA PHE A 52 37.47 -34.60 -21.42
C PHE A 52 38.45 -35.49 -22.18
N THR A 53 38.83 -36.65 -21.62
CA THR A 53 39.82 -37.55 -22.23
C THR A 53 39.22 -38.64 -23.12
N THR A 54 38.02 -39.13 -22.82
CA THR A 54 37.45 -40.32 -23.49
C THR A 54 36.06 -40.11 -24.10
N GLY A 55 35.48 -38.90 -24.00
CA GLY A 55 34.08 -38.64 -24.32
C GLY A 55 33.84 -37.42 -25.23
N ASN A 56 32.57 -37.09 -25.44
CA ASN A 56 32.16 -35.87 -26.13
C ASN A 56 32.41 -34.65 -25.21
N PRO A 57 33.29 -33.71 -25.54
CA PRO A 57 33.66 -32.63 -24.62
C PRO A 57 32.50 -31.66 -24.32
N LEU A 58 31.48 -31.63 -25.18
CA LEU A 58 30.25 -30.89 -24.93
C LEU A 58 29.38 -31.48 -23.79
N GLU A 59 29.60 -32.74 -23.42
CA GLU A 59 28.91 -33.43 -22.32
C GLU A 59 29.70 -33.39 -21.00
N ALA A 60 30.96 -32.96 -21.05
CA ALA A 60 31.77 -32.74 -19.86
C ALA A 60 31.11 -31.68 -18.97
N HIS A 61 31.20 -31.88 -17.66
CA HIS A 61 30.59 -30.94 -16.72
C HIS A 61 31.56 -29.81 -16.39
N VAL A 62 31.02 -28.60 -16.34
CA VAL A 62 31.74 -27.38 -16.02
C VAL A 62 31.08 -26.69 -14.85
N ARG A 63 31.88 -25.92 -14.11
CA ARG A 63 31.37 -25.00 -13.09
C ARG A 63 31.06 -23.68 -13.78
N HIS A 64 29.78 -23.43 -14.02
CA HIS A 64 29.29 -22.17 -14.55
C HIS A 64 29.14 -21.18 -13.41
N VAL A 65 29.96 -20.14 -13.42
CA VAL A 65 29.98 -19.09 -12.42
C VAL A 65 29.11 -17.95 -12.93
N THR A 66 27.95 -17.77 -12.30
CA THR A 66 26.97 -16.70 -12.61
C THR A 66 26.87 -15.71 -11.45
N ARG A 67 26.12 -14.61 -11.63
CA ARG A 67 25.88 -13.65 -10.54
C ARG A 67 25.15 -14.24 -9.33
N SER A 68 24.29 -15.22 -9.53
CA SER A 68 23.44 -15.73 -8.45
C SER A 68 24.03 -16.98 -7.80
N ARG A 69 24.77 -17.79 -8.55
CA ARG A 69 25.29 -19.08 -8.08
C ARG A 69 26.43 -19.62 -8.93
N VAL A 70 27.17 -20.56 -8.34
CA VAL A 70 28.05 -21.48 -9.06
C VAL A 70 27.29 -22.79 -9.26
N GLU A 71 27.04 -23.17 -10.51
CA GLU A 71 26.32 -24.39 -10.85
C GLU A 71 27.20 -25.35 -11.65
N THR A 72 26.97 -26.65 -11.50
CA THR A 72 27.63 -27.67 -12.32
C THR A 72 26.68 -28.07 -13.44
N VAL A 73 27.05 -27.75 -14.67
CA VAL A 73 26.24 -27.96 -15.87
C VAL A 73 27.12 -28.50 -17.00
N PRO A 74 26.58 -29.26 -17.96
CA PRO A 74 27.36 -29.70 -19.10
C PRO A 74 27.71 -28.52 -20.03
N VAL A 75 28.88 -28.57 -20.69
CA VAL A 75 29.36 -27.51 -21.60
C VAL A 75 28.30 -27.11 -22.63
N ARG A 76 27.55 -28.08 -23.17
CA ARG A 76 26.48 -27.83 -24.15
C ARG A 76 25.38 -26.90 -23.65
N GLU A 77 25.08 -26.90 -22.34
CA GLU A 77 24.00 -26.07 -21.78
C GLU A 77 24.45 -24.62 -21.61
N VAL A 78 25.73 -24.39 -21.31
CA VAL A 78 26.30 -23.04 -21.20
C VAL A 78 26.60 -22.45 -22.57
N TYR A 79 27.15 -23.27 -23.47
CA TYR A 79 27.43 -22.85 -24.84
C TYR A 79 26.11 -22.63 -25.63
N GLY A 80 25.12 -23.51 -25.43
CA GLY A 80 23.78 -23.37 -26.04
C GLY A 80 23.80 -23.30 -27.57
N GLU A 81 22.76 -22.67 -28.14
CA GLU A 81 22.70 -22.24 -29.56
C GLU A 81 23.28 -20.82 -29.77
N ASN A 82 23.84 -20.22 -28.72
CA ASN A 82 24.32 -18.85 -28.76
C ASN A 82 25.49 -18.71 -29.75
N LYS A 83 25.40 -17.73 -30.65
CA LYS A 83 26.48 -17.42 -31.60
C LYS A 83 27.46 -16.47 -30.93
N TYR A 84 28.50 -17.03 -30.33
CA TYR A 84 29.62 -16.22 -29.83
C TYR A 84 30.51 -15.76 -30.99
N ARG A 85 31.00 -14.54 -30.92
CA ARG A 85 32.01 -13.99 -31.84
C ARG A 85 33.41 -14.42 -31.42
N VAL A 86 33.69 -14.44 -30.12
CA VAL A 86 34.98 -14.86 -29.57
C VAL A 86 34.79 -15.89 -28.45
N VAL A 87 35.52 -16.99 -28.54
CA VAL A 87 35.61 -18.02 -27.50
C VAL A 87 37.03 -18.01 -26.95
N ARG A 88 37.18 -17.85 -25.64
CA ARG A 88 38.50 -17.85 -24.98
C ARG A 88 38.65 -19.14 -24.19
N VAL A 89 39.81 -19.78 -24.32
CA VAL A 89 40.22 -20.93 -23.52
C VAL A 89 41.51 -20.56 -22.82
N VAL A 90 41.45 -20.44 -21.50
CA VAL A 90 42.53 -19.92 -20.66
C VAL A 90 43.06 -21.03 -19.76
N ALA A 91 44.33 -21.36 -19.89
CA ALA A 91 45.07 -22.20 -18.95
C ALA A 91 45.65 -21.29 -17.87
N LEU A 92 45.06 -21.29 -16.67
CA LEU A 92 45.53 -20.50 -15.54
C LEU A 92 46.51 -21.33 -14.70
N ARG A 93 47.75 -20.85 -14.60
CA ARG A 93 48.84 -21.50 -13.87
C ARG A 93 49.42 -20.56 -12.82
N PRO A 94 48.94 -20.62 -11.57
CA PRO A 94 49.64 -20.03 -10.44
C PRO A 94 50.95 -20.79 -10.21
N ILE A 95 52.07 -20.08 -10.24
CA ILE A 95 53.40 -20.65 -10.00
C ILE A 95 53.83 -20.16 -8.62
N THR A 96 54.17 -21.10 -7.74
CA THR A 96 54.64 -20.81 -6.38
C THR A 96 55.86 -21.63 -6.04
N ALA A 97 56.58 -21.32 -4.95
CA ALA A 97 57.69 -22.16 -4.50
C ALA A 97 57.32 -23.66 -4.36
N ASP A 98 56.09 -23.95 -3.92
CA ASP A 98 55.56 -25.31 -3.76
C ASP A 98 54.93 -25.88 -5.05
N ARG A 99 54.87 -25.08 -6.12
CA ARG A 99 54.10 -25.37 -7.31
C ARG A 99 54.76 -24.85 -8.58
N THR A 100 55.37 -25.76 -9.31
CA THR A 100 56.14 -25.51 -10.54
C THR A 100 55.29 -25.03 -11.72
N GLY A 101 53.98 -25.30 -11.73
CA GLY A 101 53.09 -24.93 -12.83
C GLY A 101 53.24 -25.82 -14.08
N ASP A 102 54.01 -26.90 -13.99
CA ASP A 102 54.31 -27.86 -15.07
C ASP A 102 53.23 -28.92 -15.23
N GLU A 103 52.08 -28.77 -14.56
CA GLU A 103 51.02 -29.74 -14.67
C GLU A 103 50.51 -29.82 -16.12
N PRO A 104 50.29 -31.04 -16.64
CA PRO A 104 49.96 -31.24 -18.05
C PRO A 104 48.60 -30.62 -18.37
N MET A 105 48.59 -29.73 -19.37
CA MET A 105 47.37 -29.09 -19.89
C MET A 105 46.90 -29.71 -21.22
N ASP A 106 47.45 -30.87 -21.60
CA ASP A 106 47.12 -31.56 -22.86
C ASP A 106 45.60 -31.74 -23.05
N GLN A 107 44.89 -32.05 -21.96
CA GLN A 107 43.44 -32.25 -21.98
C GLN A 107 42.68 -30.96 -22.29
N LEU A 108 43.13 -29.82 -21.77
CA LEU A 108 42.56 -28.51 -22.07
C LEU A 108 42.75 -28.15 -23.54
N TRP A 109 43.93 -28.43 -24.09
CA TRP A 109 44.23 -28.12 -25.48
C TRP A 109 43.50 -29.06 -26.44
N ALA A 110 43.37 -30.34 -26.10
CA ALA A 110 42.50 -31.27 -26.81
C ALA A 110 41.03 -30.80 -26.79
N PHE A 111 40.53 -30.31 -25.65
CA PHE A 111 39.22 -29.67 -25.56
C PHE A 111 39.12 -28.45 -26.48
N ALA A 112 40.13 -27.59 -26.50
CA ALA A 112 40.15 -26.40 -27.36
C ALA A 112 40.21 -26.76 -28.86
N ASP A 113 40.89 -27.85 -29.24
CA ASP A 113 40.93 -28.38 -30.61
C ASP A 113 39.56 -28.91 -31.05
N ASP A 114 38.92 -29.74 -30.22
CA ASP A 114 37.57 -30.25 -30.51
C ASP A 114 36.54 -29.11 -30.56
N LEU A 115 36.63 -28.14 -29.65
CA LEU A 115 35.77 -26.96 -29.67
C LEU A 115 35.96 -26.20 -30.98
N LYS A 116 37.21 -25.91 -31.39
CA LYS A 116 37.53 -25.21 -32.65
C LYS A 116 36.90 -25.88 -33.86
N ALA A 117 36.90 -27.22 -33.92
CA ALA A 117 36.32 -27.98 -35.03
C ALA A 117 34.79 -27.83 -35.14
N ARG A 118 34.13 -27.43 -34.05
CA ARG A 118 32.67 -27.28 -33.94
C ARG A 118 32.21 -25.82 -34.00
N LEU A 119 33.10 -24.87 -33.74
CA LEU A 119 32.80 -23.44 -33.84
C LEU A 119 32.49 -23.06 -35.30
N GLY A 120 31.55 -22.15 -35.49
CA GLY A 120 31.24 -21.60 -36.81
C GLY A 120 32.42 -20.82 -37.39
N ALA A 121 32.50 -20.71 -38.71
CA ALA A 121 33.62 -20.02 -39.39
C ALA A 121 33.81 -18.54 -39.00
N GLN A 122 32.78 -17.92 -38.41
CA GLN A 122 32.80 -16.53 -37.94
C GLN A 122 33.25 -16.40 -36.47
N THR A 123 33.37 -17.51 -35.74
CA THR A 123 33.72 -17.52 -34.33
C THR A 123 35.23 -17.71 -34.17
N VAL A 124 35.85 -16.81 -33.42
CA VAL A 124 37.29 -16.80 -33.19
C VAL A 124 37.59 -17.52 -31.88
N LEU A 125 38.35 -18.62 -31.94
CA LEU A 125 38.91 -19.25 -30.74
C LEU A 125 40.23 -18.58 -30.36
N ARG A 126 40.42 -18.30 -29.07
CA ARG A 126 41.66 -17.78 -28.47
C ARG A 126 42.16 -18.72 -27.38
N ARG A 127 43.38 -19.25 -27.55
CA ARG A 127 44.10 -20.08 -26.58
C ARG A 127 45.12 -19.24 -25.84
N VAL A 128 44.92 -19.09 -24.54
CA VAL A 128 45.76 -18.26 -23.69
C VAL A 128 46.38 -19.14 -22.61
N ASN A 129 47.71 -19.24 -22.61
CA ASN A 129 48.44 -19.82 -21.47
C ASN A 129 48.82 -18.69 -20.52
N LEU A 130 48.20 -18.65 -19.35
CA LEU A 130 48.34 -17.58 -18.37
C LEU A 130 49.18 -18.05 -17.18
N LEU A 131 50.37 -17.49 -17.07
CA LEU A 131 51.36 -17.77 -16.03
C LEU A 131 51.35 -16.62 -15.01
N VAL A 132 51.19 -16.94 -13.72
CA VAL A 132 51.23 -15.95 -12.63
C VAL A 132 52.22 -16.43 -11.56
N PRO A 133 53.46 -15.93 -11.53
CA PRO A 133 54.48 -16.37 -10.57
C PRO A 133 54.51 -15.56 -9.28
N ASP A 134 54.59 -16.19 -8.10
CA ASP A 134 54.70 -15.52 -6.80
C ASP A 134 56.07 -14.88 -6.52
N GLY A 135 57.07 -15.18 -7.35
CA GLY A 135 58.45 -14.71 -7.20
C GLY A 135 59.32 -14.98 -8.43
N THR A 136 60.63 -14.73 -8.29
CA THR A 136 61.61 -14.72 -9.38
C THR A 136 62.16 -16.09 -9.78
N ASP A 137 62.10 -17.06 -8.88
CA ASP A 137 63.00 -18.22 -8.93
C ASP A 137 62.37 -19.48 -9.57
N VAL A 138 61.11 -19.41 -10.03
CA VAL A 138 60.30 -20.61 -10.33
C VAL A 138 59.94 -20.77 -11.81
N TRP A 139 60.47 -19.95 -12.71
CA TRP A 139 60.08 -20.02 -14.13
C TRP A 139 61.01 -20.92 -14.94
N THR A 140 60.43 -21.80 -15.78
CA THR A 140 61.19 -22.61 -16.75
C THR A 140 60.52 -22.52 -18.12
N LYS A 141 61.30 -22.66 -19.19
CA LYS A 141 60.77 -22.67 -20.57
C LYS A 141 59.72 -23.75 -20.82
N GLN A 142 59.73 -24.81 -20.01
CA GLN A 142 58.79 -25.92 -20.11
C GLN A 142 57.35 -25.49 -19.79
N LEU A 143 57.15 -24.34 -19.14
CA LEU A 143 55.83 -23.77 -18.84
C LEU A 143 55.19 -23.06 -20.05
N LEU A 144 55.98 -22.76 -21.08
CA LEU A 144 55.48 -22.13 -22.30
C LEU A 144 54.87 -23.18 -23.22
N GLU A 145 53.66 -22.89 -23.70
CA GLU A 145 52.89 -23.81 -24.51
C GLU A 145 52.96 -23.40 -25.99
N PRO A 146 53.68 -24.14 -26.85
CA PRO A 146 53.89 -23.77 -28.26
C PRO A 146 52.62 -23.88 -29.12
N GLY A 147 51.56 -24.53 -28.61
CA GLY A 147 50.25 -24.64 -29.25
C GLY A 147 49.24 -23.55 -28.88
N CYS A 148 49.63 -22.59 -28.03
CA CYS A 148 48.78 -21.46 -27.65
C CYS A 148 48.93 -20.28 -28.62
N ASP A 149 47.86 -19.48 -28.76
CA ASP A 149 47.92 -18.24 -29.53
C ASP A 149 48.80 -17.20 -28.82
N ILE A 150 48.83 -17.24 -27.48
CA ILE A 150 49.63 -16.36 -26.65
C ILE A 150 49.98 -17.00 -25.31
N ASN A 151 51.24 -16.79 -24.87
CA ASN A 151 51.70 -17.05 -23.52
C ASN A 151 51.78 -15.70 -22.79
N VAL A 152 50.98 -15.53 -21.73
CA VAL A 152 50.91 -14.30 -20.95
C VAL A 152 51.50 -14.55 -19.58
N ILE A 153 52.53 -13.81 -19.22
CA ILE A 153 53.14 -13.81 -17.89
C ILE A 153 52.68 -12.53 -17.19
N VAL A 154 51.89 -12.69 -16.13
CA VAL A 154 51.42 -11.53 -15.35
C VAL A 154 52.32 -11.36 -14.14
N SER A 155 53.06 -10.25 -14.10
CA SER A 155 53.76 -9.79 -12.90
C SER A 155 52.74 -9.51 -11.82
N PRO A 156 52.84 -10.18 -10.66
CA PRO A 156 52.02 -9.79 -9.54
C PRO A 156 52.66 -8.62 -8.82
N GLU A 157 52.02 -7.46 -8.95
CA GLU A 157 52.45 -6.20 -8.32
C GLU A 157 51.31 -5.74 -7.42
N ASP A 158 51.39 -6.01 -6.11
CA ASP A 158 50.33 -5.66 -5.18
C ASP A 158 50.44 -4.21 -4.69
N ARG A 159 50.27 -3.27 -5.62
CA ARG A 159 50.47 -1.84 -5.39
C ARG A 159 49.15 -1.06 -5.41
N PRO A 160 48.93 -0.14 -4.45
CA PRO A 160 47.75 0.72 -4.44
C PRO A 160 47.82 1.88 -5.47
N ARG A 161 48.98 2.17 -6.07
CA ARG A 161 49.16 3.15 -7.17
C ARG A 161 50.53 2.94 -7.83
N GLU A 162 50.75 3.52 -9.00
CA GLU A 162 51.96 3.31 -9.82
C GLU A 162 53.28 3.59 -9.06
N GLY A 163 53.33 4.67 -8.27
CA GLY A 163 54.51 5.01 -7.46
C GLY A 163 54.59 4.34 -6.08
N ALA A 164 53.68 3.45 -5.72
CA ALA A 164 53.67 2.81 -4.40
C ALA A 164 54.66 1.64 -4.32
N ILE A 165 55.11 1.35 -3.09
CA ILE A 165 55.89 0.15 -2.79
C ILE A 165 54.99 -1.07 -2.97
N ASP A 166 55.54 -2.11 -3.59
CA ASP A 166 54.90 -3.42 -3.68
C ASP A 166 54.78 -4.03 -2.28
N LEU A 167 53.55 -4.38 -1.87
CA LEU A 167 53.31 -4.87 -0.51
C LEU A 167 53.67 -6.35 -0.33
N GLY A 168 54.17 -6.99 -1.38
CA GLY A 168 54.65 -8.37 -1.35
C GLY A 168 53.52 -9.39 -1.39
N LEU A 169 53.80 -10.53 -2.02
CA LEU A 169 52.84 -11.62 -2.26
C LEU A 169 53.05 -12.79 -1.31
N ASP A 170 53.89 -12.62 -0.30
CA ASP A 170 54.29 -13.63 0.69
C ASP A 170 53.08 -14.27 1.41
N ARG A 171 51.91 -13.63 1.32
CA ARG A 171 50.64 -14.12 1.82
C ARG A 171 49.88 -14.91 0.74
N PRO A 172 49.64 -16.23 0.92
CA PRO A 172 48.99 -17.07 -0.08
C PRO A 172 47.61 -16.57 -0.50
N ASP A 173 46.82 -15.99 0.41
CA ASP A 173 45.49 -15.45 0.12
C ASP A 173 45.55 -14.22 -0.80
N VAL A 174 46.56 -13.36 -0.61
CA VAL A 174 46.79 -12.18 -1.46
C VAL A 174 47.25 -12.60 -2.86
N PHE A 175 48.22 -13.52 -2.92
CA PHE A 175 48.72 -14.05 -4.18
C PHE A 175 47.59 -14.67 -5.01
N ARG A 176 46.78 -15.54 -4.41
CA ARG A 176 45.64 -16.18 -5.09
C ARG A 176 44.60 -15.15 -5.57
N ALA A 177 44.36 -14.09 -4.80
CA ALA A 177 43.49 -13.00 -5.23
C ALA A 177 44.11 -12.17 -6.38
N HIS A 178 45.44 -12.03 -6.41
CA HIS A 178 46.16 -11.46 -7.56
C HIS A 178 46.08 -12.39 -8.79
N THR A 179 46.20 -13.70 -8.63
CA THR A 179 45.98 -14.68 -9.70
C THR A 179 44.59 -14.56 -10.30
N ALA A 180 43.56 -14.37 -9.46
CA ALA A 180 42.19 -14.09 -9.91
C ALA A 180 42.09 -12.76 -10.69
N LEU A 181 42.78 -11.69 -10.24
CA LEU A 181 42.83 -10.39 -10.93
C LEU A 181 43.50 -10.50 -12.31
N ALA A 182 44.62 -11.22 -12.37
CA ALA A 182 45.35 -11.54 -13.59
C ALA A 182 44.43 -12.29 -14.58
N CYS A 183 43.76 -13.34 -14.10
CA CYS A 183 42.80 -14.11 -14.89
C CYS A 183 41.66 -13.22 -15.41
N ALA A 184 41.02 -12.44 -14.56
CA ALA A 184 39.92 -11.58 -14.95
C ALA A 184 40.30 -10.56 -16.04
N SER A 185 41.49 -9.97 -15.92
CA SER A 185 41.99 -8.96 -16.86
C SER A 185 42.42 -9.57 -18.19
N VAL A 186 43.20 -10.66 -18.16
CA VAL A 186 43.71 -11.33 -19.36
C VAL A 186 42.59 -12.04 -20.12
N ALA A 187 41.68 -12.69 -19.40
CA ALA A 187 40.58 -13.45 -19.98
C ALA A 187 39.38 -12.58 -20.39
N GLY A 188 39.46 -11.27 -20.19
CA GLY A 188 38.40 -10.32 -20.56
C GLY A 188 37.09 -10.58 -19.80
N LEU A 189 37.18 -10.92 -18.51
CA LEU A 189 36.00 -11.20 -17.68
C LEU A 189 35.36 -9.92 -17.14
N TRP A 190 36.02 -8.77 -17.21
CA TRP A 190 35.46 -7.51 -16.72
C TRP A 190 34.18 -7.14 -17.46
N ARG A 191 33.14 -6.78 -16.71
CA ARG A 191 31.82 -6.50 -17.29
C ARG A 191 31.78 -5.31 -18.27
N HIS A 192 32.77 -4.43 -18.19
CA HIS A 192 32.94 -3.27 -19.07
C HIS A 192 33.94 -3.53 -20.20
N ALA A 193 34.40 -4.79 -20.36
CA ALA A 193 35.34 -5.20 -21.39
C ALA A 193 34.66 -6.15 -22.39
N ASP A 194 33.87 -5.60 -23.33
CA ASP A 194 33.25 -6.37 -24.42
C ASP A 194 34.30 -7.13 -25.27
N ARG A 195 35.55 -6.66 -25.24
CA ARG A 195 36.72 -7.31 -25.83
C ARG A 195 37.88 -7.35 -24.83
N GLY A 196 38.50 -8.51 -24.71
CA GLY A 196 39.76 -8.72 -24.02
C GLY A 196 40.93 -8.03 -24.72
N ALA A 197 42.04 -7.83 -24.00
CA ALA A 197 43.24 -7.20 -24.54
C ALA A 197 43.83 -7.97 -25.74
N PHE A 198 43.64 -9.28 -25.76
CA PHE A 198 44.27 -10.20 -26.70
C PHE A 198 43.31 -10.72 -27.79
N ASP A 199 42.08 -10.23 -27.84
CA ASP A 199 41.09 -10.70 -28.84
C ASP A 199 41.49 -10.31 -30.28
N GLN A 200 42.17 -9.18 -30.45
CA GLN A 200 42.54 -8.61 -31.75
C GLN A 200 43.92 -9.05 -32.25
N ILE A 201 44.56 -10.04 -31.61
CA ILE A 201 45.82 -10.56 -32.14
C ILE A 201 45.51 -11.27 -33.47
N ASP A 202 46.05 -10.73 -34.57
CA ASP A 202 45.92 -11.30 -35.91
C ASP A 202 46.62 -12.66 -35.97
N GLY A 203 45.85 -13.74 -35.82
CA GLY A 203 46.33 -15.12 -35.79
C GLY A 203 46.78 -15.67 -37.15
N GLN A 204 47.06 -14.82 -38.15
CA GLN A 204 47.37 -15.25 -39.52
C GLN A 204 48.86 -15.26 -39.88
N GLY A 205 49.74 -14.87 -38.97
CA GLY A 205 51.17 -15.11 -39.15
C GLY A 205 51.49 -16.58 -38.92
N ALA A 206 51.90 -17.31 -39.96
CA ALA A 206 52.35 -18.72 -39.92
C ALA A 206 53.65 -18.94 -39.07
N GLY A 207 53.96 -18.03 -38.16
CA GLY A 207 55.09 -18.08 -37.23
C GLY A 207 54.76 -17.58 -35.81
N ASN A 208 53.47 -17.42 -35.45
CA ASN A 208 53.05 -16.94 -34.12
C ASN A 208 53.19 -17.98 -32.98
N HIS A 209 53.94 -19.07 -33.19
CA HIS A 209 54.20 -20.06 -32.15
C HIS A 209 54.95 -19.39 -30.99
N GLY A 210 54.26 -19.22 -29.86
CA GLY A 210 54.89 -18.77 -28.62
C GLY A 210 55.11 -17.26 -28.52
N ARG A 211 54.13 -16.43 -28.90
CA ARG A 211 54.19 -15.01 -28.51
C ARG A 211 54.16 -14.91 -26.99
N ILE A 212 55.20 -14.29 -26.43
CA ILE A 212 55.32 -14.09 -24.99
C ILE A 212 55.04 -12.63 -24.69
N VAL A 213 54.10 -12.42 -23.77
CA VAL A 213 53.70 -11.10 -23.31
C VAL A 213 53.88 -11.05 -21.82
N VAL A 214 54.60 -10.04 -21.35
CA VAL A 214 54.72 -9.73 -19.92
C VAL A 214 53.79 -8.57 -19.62
N THR A 215 52.98 -8.68 -18.57
CA THR A 215 51.98 -7.68 -18.24
C THR A 215 51.82 -7.47 -16.73
N ARG A 216 51.26 -6.33 -16.33
CA ARG A 216 50.74 -6.06 -14.97
C ARG A 216 49.29 -5.64 -15.06
N ALA A 217 48.50 -6.01 -14.05
CA ALA A 217 47.07 -5.72 -13.99
C ALA A 217 46.74 -4.90 -12.74
N MET A 218 46.03 -3.80 -12.91
CA MET A 218 45.48 -2.99 -11.82
C MET A 218 44.01 -2.71 -12.10
N ALA A 219 43.18 -2.69 -11.04
CA ALA A 219 41.76 -2.40 -11.19
C ALA A 219 41.27 -1.47 -10.07
N ARG A 220 40.63 -0.37 -10.47
CA ARG A 220 39.87 0.50 -9.57
C ARG A 220 38.42 0.40 -9.97
N VAL A 221 37.56 0.07 -9.03
CA VAL A 221 36.11 0.01 -9.27
C VAL A 221 35.41 0.86 -8.24
N VAL A 222 34.51 1.69 -8.71
CA VAL A 222 33.57 2.47 -7.93
C VAL A 222 32.21 1.84 -8.14
N ASP A 223 31.70 1.17 -7.11
CA ASP A 223 30.42 0.49 -7.19
C ASP A 223 29.28 1.39 -6.71
N GLY A 224 28.85 2.32 -7.56
CA GLY A 224 27.73 3.21 -7.30
C GLY A 224 26.36 2.54 -7.40
N ARG A 225 26.23 1.23 -7.62
CA ARG A 225 24.90 0.59 -7.77
C ARG A 225 24.03 0.70 -6.51
N ARG A 226 24.68 0.88 -5.36
CA ARG A 226 24.02 1.13 -4.07
C ARG A 226 23.69 2.61 -3.82
N LEU A 227 24.13 3.52 -4.70
CA LEU A 227 23.91 4.95 -4.52
C LEU A 227 22.41 5.30 -4.44
N PRO A 228 21.51 4.78 -5.31
CA PRO A 228 20.08 5.04 -5.16
C PRO A 228 19.54 4.56 -3.81
N GLU A 229 19.89 3.35 -3.38
CA GLU A 229 19.48 2.80 -2.08
C GLU A 229 20.02 3.62 -0.90
N GLU A 230 21.25 4.12 -0.98
CA GLU A 230 21.86 4.95 0.06
C GLU A 230 21.19 6.31 0.14
N VAL A 231 20.91 6.93 -1.01
CA VAL A 231 20.14 8.18 -1.10
C VAL A 231 18.74 7.97 -0.50
N VAL A 232 18.04 6.89 -0.88
CA VAL A 232 16.73 6.53 -0.31
C VAL A 232 16.84 6.32 1.21
N ASN A 233 17.79 5.51 1.68
CA ASN A 233 17.94 5.19 3.09
C ASN A 233 18.21 6.44 3.93
N ARG A 234 19.00 7.38 3.43
CA ARG A 234 19.30 8.63 4.13
C ARG A 234 18.13 9.62 4.07
N LEU A 235 17.43 9.75 2.93
CA LEU A 235 16.15 10.46 2.84
C LEU A 235 15.13 9.91 3.85
N MET A 236 15.07 8.58 3.98
CA MET A 236 14.18 7.89 4.91
C MET A 236 14.57 8.04 6.37
N ARG A 237 15.88 8.09 6.67
CA ARG A 237 16.39 8.34 8.03
C ARG A 237 15.98 9.72 8.52
N ASP A 238 15.98 10.72 7.63
CA ASP A 238 15.65 12.10 7.96
C ASP A 238 14.13 12.40 7.92
N GLY A 239 13.33 11.45 7.40
CA GLY A 239 11.86 11.43 7.40
C GLY A 239 11.19 12.36 6.38
N VAL A 240 9.87 12.29 6.23
CA VAL A 240 9.11 13.15 5.27
C VAL A 240 9.31 14.65 5.54
N ALA A 241 9.61 15.02 6.79
CA ALA A 241 9.94 16.39 7.16
C ALA A 241 11.25 16.91 6.52
N SER A 242 12.22 16.05 6.19
CA SER A 242 13.42 16.46 5.44
C SER A 242 13.10 16.69 3.97
N LEU A 243 12.27 15.85 3.35
CA LEU A 243 11.77 16.05 1.98
C LEU A 243 11.11 17.43 1.82
N ASN A 244 10.37 17.86 2.84
CA ASN A 244 9.75 19.18 2.89
C ASN A 244 10.74 20.34 3.08
N ARG A 245 11.93 20.12 3.65
CA ARG A 245 12.99 21.14 3.76
C ARG A 245 13.68 21.38 2.42
N HIS A 246 13.92 20.32 1.65
CA HIS A 246 14.62 20.36 0.37
C HIS A 246 13.77 20.90 -0.80
N ARG A 247 12.45 21.02 -0.62
CA ARG A 247 11.53 21.61 -1.62
C ARG A 247 11.55 23.15 -1.64
N GLY A 248 12.28 23.78 -0.70
CA GLY A 248 12.21 25.22 -0.45
C GLY A 248 10.88 25.63 0.19
N PRO A 249 10.76 26.86 0.73
CA PRO A 249 9.47 27.37 1.17
C PRO A 249 8.58 27.50 -0.06
N ASP A 250 7.59 26.61 -0.19
CA ASP A 250 6.50 26.84 -1.13
C ASP A 250 5.93 28.23 -0.82
N PRO A 251 5.99 29.20 -1.77
CA PRO A 251 5.55 30.57 -1.54
C PRO A 251 4.06 30.66 -1.18
N HIS A 252 3.29 29.57 -1.34
CA HIS A 252 1.88 29.48 -1.02
C HIS A 252 1.58 28.77 0.32
N ARG A 253 2.59 28.27 1.05
CA ARG A 253 2.38 27.70 2.39
C ARG A 253 1.98 28.79 3.38
N THR A 254 0.79 28.63 3.95
CA THR A 254 0.30 29.52 4.99
C THR A 254 0.97 29.17 6.32
N SER A 255 1.16 30.15 7.20
CA SER A 255 1.64 29.89 8.57
C SER A 255 0.56 29.33 9.51
N ASN A 256 -0.67 29.13 9.03
CA ASN A 256 -1.82 28.77 9.86
C ASN A 256 -2.54 27.52 9.31
N ASP A 257 -1.92 26.35 9.52
CA ASP A 257 -2.47 25.05 9.13
C ASP A 257 -3.92 24.85 9.60
N SER A 258 -4.27 25.32 10.81
CA SER A 258 -5.64 25.17 11.33
C SER A 258 -6.69 25.81 10.42
N ALA A 259 -6.42 27.03 9.93
CA ALA A 259 -7.35 27.75 9.06
C ALA A 259 -7.53 27.05 7.71
N VAL A 260 -6.47 26.41 7.20
CA VAL A 260 -6.54 25.58 5.99
C VAL A 260 -7.43 24.37 6.22
N ILE A 261 -7.28 23.68 7.36
CA ILE A 261 -8.13 22.55 7.73
C ILE A 261 -9.58 22.99 7.96
N ASP A 262 -9.81 24.12 8.62
CA ASP A 262 -11.16 24.70 8.82
C ASP A 262 -11.85 24.93 7.47
N ALA A 263 -11.14 25.52 6.50
CA ALA A 263 -11.65 25.74 5.15
C ALA A 263 -11.89 24.42 4.40
N ALA A 264 -10.96 23.45 4.50
CA ALA A 264 -11.09 22.14 3.88
C ALA A 264 -12.32 21.38 4.40
N VAL A 265 -12.56 21.39 5.72
CA VAL A 265 -13.76 20.79 6.34
C VAL A 265 -15.02 21.50 5.87
N ALA A 266 -15.01 22.84 5.82
CA ALA A 266 -16.17 23.62 5.38
C ALA A 266 -16.57 23.36 3.92
N VAL A 267 -15.63 22.97 3.05
CA VAL A 267 -15.90 22.58 1.66
C VAL A 267 -16.32 21.12 1.55
N MET A 268 -15.68 20.21 2.32
CA MET A 268 -15.99 18.78 2.26
C MET A 268 -17.38 18.44 2.81
N LEU A 269 -17.86 19.12 3.85
CA LEU A 269 -19.16 18.82 4.46
C LEU A 269 -20.34 19.03 3.48
N PRO A 270 -20.43 20.13 2.69
CA PRO A 270 -21.47 20.32 1.70
C PRO A 270 -21.42 19.37 0.49
N MET A 271 -20.21 18.95 0.05
CA MET A 271 -20.04 18.10 -1.14
C MET A 271 -20.90 16.83 -1.07
N GLU A 272 -21.08 16.29 0.13
CA GLU A 272 -21.86 15.10 0.41
C GLU A 272 -22.67 15.29 1.68
N GLU A 273 -23.37 16.44 1.79
CA GLU A 273 -24.19 16.81 2.97
C GLU A 273 -25.12 15.66 3.39
N HIS A 274 -25.63 14.92 2.40
CA HIS A 274 -26.52 13.79 2.61
C HIS A 274 -25.80 12.55 3.16
N ALA A 275 -24.52 12.33 2.88
CA ALA A 275 -23.79 11.13 3.29
C ALA A 275 -23.33 11.19 4.76
N MET A 276 -22.88 12.34 5.25
CA MET A 276 -22.38 12.46 6.64
C MET A 276 -23.44 12.94 7.63
N SER A 277 -24.50 13.62 7.17
CA SER A 277 -25.50 14.21 8.07
C SER A 277 -26.61 13.23 8.43
N TYR A 278 -27.13 13.38 9.66
CA TYR A 278 -28.30 12.66 10.13
C TYR A 278 -29.54 13.05 9.32
N ARG A 279 -30.28 12.05 8.84
CA ARG A 279 -31.53 12.24 8.11
C ARG A 279 -32.71 11.88 9.02
N PRO A 280 -33.36 12.86 9.66
CA PRO A 280 -34.47 12.57 10.55
C PRO A 280 -35.60 11.89 9.77
N PRO A 281 -36.15 10.76 10.25
CA PRO A 281 -37.25 10.10 9.58
C PRO A 281 -38.46 11.03 9.50
N ARG A 282 -38.96 11.25 8.28
CA ARG A 282 -40.15 12.09 8.05
C ARG A 282 -41.37 11.44 8.70
N LEU A 283 -42.04 12.18 9.58
CA LEU A 283 -43.32 11.77 10.18
C LEU A 283 -44.44 12.06 9.17
N ASP A 284 -44.96 11.02 8.53
CA ASP A 284 -46.12 11.14 7.64
C ASP A 284 -47.41 11.04 8.47
N VAL A 285 -47.74 12.12 9.19
CA VAL A 285 -48.97 12.22 9.98
C VAL A 285 -50.12 12.55 9.03
N LYS A 286 -50.98 11.56 8.77
CA LYS A 286 -52.19 11.79 7.97
C LYS A 286 -53.20 12.55 8.82
N GLU A 287 -53.63 13.72 8.33
CA GLU A 287 -54.72 14.47 8.94
C GLU A 287 -56.04 13.68 8.84
N PRO A 288 -56.84 13.60 9.91
CA PRO A 288 -58.11 12.90 9.88
C PRO A 288 -59.05 13.60 8.89
N SER A 289 -59.57 12.85 7.92
CA SER A 289 -60.47 13.43 6.93
C SER A 289 -61.72 13.99 7.60
N GLY A 290 -62.05 15.27 7.37
CA GLY A 290 -63.25 15.93 7.92
C GLY A 290 -64.58 15.26 7.55
N ARG A 291 -64.57 14.27 6.65
CA ARG A 291 -65.72 13.49 6.17
C ARG A 291 -66.33 12.56 7.23
N LEU A 292 -65.63 12.27 8.32
CA LEU A 292 -66.14 11.37 9.37
C LEU A 292 -67.34 11.94 10.12
N ALA A 293 -67.30 13.19 10.58
CA ALA A 293 -68.45 13.81 11.28
C ALA A 293 -69.70 13.86 10.39
N ALA A 294 -69.52 14.15 9.09
CA ALA A 294 -70.62 14.10 8.13
C ALA A 294 -71.18 12.68 7.94
N LYS A 295 -70.32 11.64 8.04
CA LYS A 295 -70.72 10.24 7.97
C LYS A 295 -71.50 9.80 9.21
N THR A 296 -71.05 10.17 10.42
CA THR A 296 -71.71 9.83 11.69
C THR A 296 -73.08 10.50 11.81
N VAL A 297 -73.19 11.79 11.48
CA VAL A 297 -74.47 12.51 11.45
C VAL A 297 -75.42 11.88 10.43
N ARG A 298 -74.94 11.57 9.22
CA ARG A 298 -75.75 10.93 8.18
C ARG A 298 -76.21 9.52 8.59
N MET A 299 -75.40 8.78 9.35
CA MET A 299 -75.73 7.45 9.86
C MET A 299 -76.79 7.51 10.97
N LEU A 300 -76.65 8.42 11.95
CA LEU A 300 -77.66 8.68 12.98
C LEU A 300 -78.98 9.15 12.39
N MET A 301 -78.93 10.01 11.38
CA MET A 301 -80.12 10.47 10.68
C MET A 301 -80.82 9.30 9.97
N ARG A 302 -80.07 8.42 9.30
CA ARG A 302 -80.62 7.19 8.70
C ARG A 302 -81.23 6.24 9.73
N PHE A 303 -80.61 6.09 10.90
CA PHE A 303 -81.14 5.25 11.98
C PHE A 303 -82.45 5.82 12.54
N SER A 304 -82.52 7.12 12.81
CA SER A 304 -83.76 7.78 13.25
C SER A 304 -84.88 7.67 12.20
N LEU A 305 -84.53 7.78 10.92
CA LEU A 305 -85.45 7.55 9.79
C LEU A 305 -85.88 6.08 9.66
N GLN A 306 -85.01 5.11 9.95
CA GLN A 306 -85.35 3.70 9.92
C GLN A 306 -86.24 3.31 11.11
N LEU A 307 -85.97 3.82 12.31
CA LEU A 307 -86.85 3.67 13.48
C LEU A 307 -88.24 4.27 13.23
N ALA A 308 -88.32 5.41 12.55
CA ALA A 308 -89.59 6.00 12.14
C ALA A 308 -90.31 5.19 11.03
N LYS A 309 -89.57 4.37 10.26
CA LYS A 309 -90.12 3.55 9.15
C LYS A 309 -90.63 2.19 9.59
N ILE A 310 -90.12 1.65 10.71
CA ILE A 310 -90.65 0.42 11.31
C ILE A 310 -92.07 0.75 11.80
N ARG A 311 -93.07 0.26 11.07
CA ARG A 311 -94.48 0.54 11.34
C ARG A 311 -94.85 0.03 12.73
N MET A 312 -95.46 0.90 13.52
CA MET A 312 -96.01 0.66 14.87
C MET A 312 -96.92 -0.58 14.99
N LEU A 313 -97.38 -1.16 13.87
CA LEU A 313 -98.24 -2.33 13.79
C LEU A 313 -97.49 -3.69 13.80
N GLU A 314 -96.22 -3.77 13.43
CA GLU A 314 -95.40 -5.00 13.61
C GLU A 314 -94.82 -5.11 15.04
N TRP A 315 -94.80 -3.99 15.77
CA TRP A 315 -94.24 -3.86 17.12
C TRP A 315 -95.05 -4.61 18.20
N GLN A 316 -96.28 -5.04 17.87
CA GLN A 316 -97.15 -5.74 18.82
C GLN A 316 -96.92 -7.27 18.86
N GLN A 317 -96.13 -7.84 17.93
CA GLN A 317 -95.95 -9.30 17.82
C GLN A 317 -94.51 -9.80 18.04
N THR A 318 -93.49 -8.95 18.00
CA THR A 318 -92.11 -9.36 18.30
C THR A 318 -91.75 -9.02 19.74
N THR A 319 -91.33 -10.03 20.49
CA THR A 319 -90.92 -9.94 21.89
C THR A 319 -89.82 -8.89 22.06
N THR A 320 -90.05 -7.93 22.96
CA THR A 320 -89.18 -6.77 23.26
C THR A 320 -87.70 -7.11 23.50
N MET A 321 -87.40 -8.36 23.82
CA MET A 321 -86.04 -8.87 24.00
C MET A 321 -85.26 -8.95 22.68
N GLU A 322 -85.86 -9.40 21.57
CA GLU A 322 -85.16 -9.57 20.27
C GLU A 322 -84.81 -8.22 19.63
N LEU A 323 -85.63 -7.20 19.85
CA LEU A 323 -85.35 -5.83 19.38
C LEU A 323 -84.28 -5.14 20.21
N ALA A 324 -84.21 -5.43 21.51
CA ALA A 324 -83.13 -4.96 22.36
C ALA A 324 -81.80 -5.62 21.96
N THR A 325 -81.76 -6.94 21.76
CA THR A 325 -80.56 -7.63 21.26
C THR A 325 -80.21 -7.23 19.83
N ALA A 326 -81.17 -7.00 18.94
CA ALA A 326 -80.88 -6.54 17.58
C ALA A 326 -80.40 -5.09 17.54
N ALA A 327 -80.92 -4.21 18.41
CA ALA A 327 -80.43 -2.84 18.55
C ALA A 327 -79.04 -2.81 19.22
N GLU A 328 -78.80 -3.69 20.18
CA GLU A 328 -77.51 -3.89 20.85
C GLU A 328 -76.47 -4.49 19.88
N GLU A 329 -76.79 -5.55 19.14
CA GLU A 329 -75.94 -6.17 18.11
C GLU A 329 -75.70 -5.22 16.93
N TRP A 330 -76.69 -4.40 16.55
CA TRP A 330 -76.52 -3.36 15.54
C TRP A 330 -75.67 -2.20 16.06
N LEU A 331 -75.84 -1.75 17.31
CA LEU A 331 -74.98 -0.75 17.95
C LEU A 331 -73.54 -1.28 18.09
N GLU A 332 -73.36 -2.56 18.45
CA GLU A 332 -72.06 -3.23 18.50
C GLU A 332 -71.44 -3.31 17.11
N ARG A 333 -72.15 -3.81 16.08
CA ARG A 333 -71.63 -3.86 14.70
C ARG A 333 -71.33 -2.49 14.09
N THR A 334 -72.07 -1.46 14.48
CA THR A 334 -72.03 -0.16 13.81
C THR A 334 -71.14 0.86 14.55
N ILE A 335 -70.93 0.70 15.86
CA ILE A 335 -70.05 1.54 16.70
C ILE A 335 -68.70 0.84 17.01
N VAL A 336 -68.66 -0.51 17.00
CA VAL A 336 -67.43 -1.29 17.23
C VAL A 336 -66.93 -1.84 15.88
N GLY A 337 -66.44 -0.93 15.03
CA GLY A 337 -65.69 -1.27 13.82
C GLY A 337 -64.24 -1.71 14.09
N VAL A 338 -63.95 -2.27 15.27
CA VAL A 338 -62.63 -2.76 15.67
C VAL A 338 -62.82 -4.12 16.33
N GLY A 339 -62.57 -5.19 15.58
CA GLY A 339 -62.70 -6.55 16.10
C GLY A 339 -61.68 -6.81 17.22
N PRO A 340 -62.04 -7.57 18.28
CA PRO A 340 -61.14 -7.91 19.39
C PRO A 340 -59.93 -8.78 19.00
N ASN A 341 -59.83 -9.22 17.75
CA ASN A 341 -58.82 -10.18 17.28
C ASN A 341 -57.54 -9.56 16.68
N GLU A 342 -57.40 -8.24 16.60
CA GLU A 342 -56.12 -7.60 16.22
C GLU A 342 -55.23 -7.22 17.41
N VAL A 343 -55.72 -7.38 18.65
CA VAL A 343 -55.00 -7.06 19.89
C VAL A 343 -53.99 -8.15 20.29
N GLY A 344 -53.89 -9.24 19.51
CA GLY A 344 -52.99 -10.38 19.78
C GLY A 344 -51.53 -10.20 19.33
N ARG A 345 -51.17 -9.13 18.60
CA ARG A 345 -49.75 -8.83 18.39
C ARG A 345 -49.20 -8.26 19.69
N ARG A 346 -48.31 -9.01 20.33
CA ARG A 346 -47.53 -8.62 21.50
C ARG A 346 -46.94 -7.22 21.23
N VAL A 347 -47.63 -6.19 21.72
CA VAL A 347 -47.15 -4.81 21.67
C VAL A 347 -46.01 -4.80 22.67
N LEU A 348 -44.78 -4.83 22.15
CA LEU A 348 -43.60 -4.59 22.98
C LEU A 348 -43.86 -3.28 23.73
N THR A 349 -43.77 -3.33 25.05
CA THR A 349 -43.92 -2.14 25.87
C THR A 349 -42.83 -1.14 25.47
N PRO A 350 -43.04 0.18 25.63
CA PRO A 350 -42.02 1.17 25.28
C PRO A 350 -40.69 0.94 26.00
N GLY A 351 -40.72 0.42 27.24
CA GLY A 351 -39.54 -0.03 27.97
C GLY A 351 -38.83 -1.18 27.28
N GLU A 352 -39.56 -2.20 26.82
CA GLU A 352 -39.00 -3.30 26.02
C GLU A 352 -38.55 -2.85 24.62
N MET A 353 -39.21 -1.87 23.97
CA MET A 353 -38.73 -1.33 22.68
C MET A 353 -37.48 -0.46 22.87
N LEU A 354 -37.35 0.25 23.98
CA LEU A 354 -36.16 1.04 24.30
C LEU A 354 -35.01 0.15 24.78
N GLU A 355 -35.28 -0.87 25.61
CA GLU A 355 -34.32 -1.91 26.01
C GLU A 355 -33.90 -2.74 24.81
N VAL A 356 -34.84 -3.17 23.96
CA VAL A 356 -34.51 -3.79 22.68
C VAL A 356 -33.71 -2.81 21.84
N ALA A 357 -34.12 -1.57 21.57
CA ALA A 357 -33.30 -0.64 20.77
C ALA A 357 -31.91 -0.33 21.38
N ARG A 358 -31.78 -0.39 22.72
CA ARG A 358 -30.54 -0.17 23.48
C ARG A 358 -29.62 -1.39 23.47
N ASP A 359 -30.17 -2.60 23.52
CA ASP A 359 -29.47 -3.89 23.52
C ASP A 359 -29.42 -4.55 22.12
N ALA A 360 -30.10 -3.97 21.14
CA ALA A 360 -30.26 -4.53 19.80
C ALA A 360 -29.17 -4.23 18.76
N PRO A 361 -28.12 -3.43 18.95
CA PRO A 361 -27.07 -3.33 17.91
C PRO A 361 -26.63 -4.71 17.42
N ASP A 362 -26.49 -5.68 18.35
CA ASP A 362 -26.08 -7.05 18.03
C ASP A 362 -27.22 -7.98 17.57
N GLN A 363 -28.46 -7.76 18.02
CA GLN A 363 -29.61 -8.62 17.70
C GLN A 363 -30.38 -8.17 16.44
N LEU A 364 -30.53 -6.86 16.22
CA LEU A 364 -31.14 -6.28 15.01
C LEU A 364 -30.20 -6.36 13.80
N GLN A 365 -28.87 -6.36 14.00
CA GLN A 365 -27.91 -6.63 12.91
C GLN A 365 -28.17 -7.96 12.19
N ARG A 366 -28.76 -8.96 12.87
CA ARG A 366 -29.11 -10.26 12.29
C ARG A 366 -30.47 -10.27 11.57
N LEU A 367 -31.33 -9.28 11.83
CA LEU A 367 -32.71 -9.22 11.37
C LEU A 367 -32.95 -8.16 10.29
N LEU A 368 -32.06 -7.17 10.15
CA LEU A 368 -32.16 -6.14 9.13
C LEU A 368 -31.48 -6.60 7.83
N PRO A 369 -32.14 -6.45 6.66
CA PRO A 369 -31.50 -6.73 5.37
C PRO A 369 -30.28 -5.81 5.18
N GLY A 370 -29.23 -6.38 4.58
CA GLY A 370 -27.85 -5.87 4.51
C GLY A 370 -27.64 -4.36 4.45
N THR A 371 -26.56 -3.94 5.10
CA THR A 371 -25.98 -2.59 5.15
C THR A 371 -26.37 -1.70 3.97
N VAL A 372 -27.03 -0.58 4.25
CA VAL A 372 -27.29 0.46 3.25
C VAL A 372 -25.95 0.85 2.60
N PRO A 373 -25.80 0.72 1.27
CA PRO A 373 -24.54 1.06 0.62
C PRO A 373 -24.21 2.53 0.88
N VAL A 374 -23.04 2.77 1.46
CA VAL A 374 -22.51 4.12 1.69
C VAL A 374 -22.09 4.71 0.34
N SER A 375 -22.39 5.99 0.10
CA SER A 375 -21.94 6.69 -1.11
C SER A 375 -20.42 6.56 -1.27
N THR A 376 -19.99 6.13 -2.45
CA THR A 376 -18.59 5.91 -2.80
C THR A 376 -17.91 7.20 -3.28
N GLN A 377 -18.69 8.27 -3.49
CA GLN A 377 -18.22 9.50 -4.11
C GLN A 377 -17.45 10.40 -3.14
N LEU A 378 -17.55 10.18 -1.83
CA LEU A 378 -16.88 10.99 -0.81
C LEU A 378 -15.38 10.67 -0.65
N TRP A 379 -15.00 9.41 -0.80
CA TRP A 379 -13.68 8.92 -0.36
C TRP A 379 -12.56 9.36 -1.30
N SER A 380 -12.83 9.37 -2.61
CA SER A 380 -11.85 9.82 -3.59
C SER A 380 -11.51 11.32 -3.45
N PRO A 381 -12.49 12.25 -3.35
CA PRO A 381 -12.22 13.65 -3.04
C PRO A 381 -11.52 13.87 -1.71
N LEU A 382 -11.90 13.15 -0.64
CA LEU A 382 -11.22 13.26 0.67
C LEU A 382 -9.74 12.88 0.56
N ARG A 383 -9.44 11.75 -0.11
CA ARG A 383 -8.07 11.30 -0.33
C ARG A 383 -7.29 12.30 -1.19
N GLN A 384 -7.85 12.71 -2.32
CA GLN A 384 -7.22 13.66 -3.24
C GLN A 384 -6.93 14.98 -2.53
N LEU A 385 -7.90 15.55 -1.80
CA LEU A 385 -7.70 16.75 -0.99
C LEU A 385 -6.58 16.56 0.05
N SER A 386 -6.62 15.44 0.77
CA SER A 386 -5.63 15.12 1.82
C SER A 386 -4.20 15.03 1.27
N PHE A 387 -4.01 14.42 0.09
CA PHE A 387 -2.71 14.31 -0.54
C PHE A 387 -2.25 15.65 -1.11
N SER A 388 -3.13 16.36 -1.82
CA SER A 388 -2.83 17.64 -2.45
C SER A 388 -2.49 18.74 -1.44
N LEU A 389 -3.07 18.71 -0.24
CA LEU A 389 -2.70 19.61 0.85
C LEU A 389 -1.28 19.39 1.38
N VAL A 390 -0.70 18.21 1.19
CA VAL A 390 0.67 17.86 1.61
C VAL A 390 1.66 18.04 0.46
N ASP A 391 1.31 17.58 -0.73
CA ASP A 391 2.24 17.46 -1.87
C ASP A 391 2.05 18.48 -2.99
N GLY A 392 1.03 19.33 -2.92
CA GLY A 392 0.72 20.35 -3.93
C GLY A 392 0.03 19.82 -5.19
N GLY A 393 -0.45 18.57 -5.19
CA GLY A 393 -1.17 17.96 -6.30
C GLY A 393 -2.50 18.66 -6.64
N ASP A 394 -3.21 18.09 -7.62
CA ASP A 394 -4.49 18.64 -8.06
C ASP A 394 -5.56 18.49 -6.98
N LEU A 395 -6.23 19.60 -6.65
CA LEU A 395 -7.35 19.59 -5.70
C LEU A 395 -8.60 18.99 -6.38
N PRO A 396 -9.55 18.45 -5.60
CA PRO A 396 -10.86 18.13 -6.14
C PRO A 396 -11.47 19.37 -6.82
N PRO A 397 -12.13 19.24 -7.99
CA PRO A 397 -12.67 20.38 -8.74
C PRO A 397 -13.58 21.29 -7.91
N GLU A 398 -14.33 20.71 -6.99
CA GLU A 398 -15.24 21.42 -6.09
C GLU A 398 -14.48 22.30 -5.08
N VAL A 399 -13.31 21.83 -4.63
CA VAL A 399 -12.43 22.57 -3.72
C VAL A 399 -11.67 23.66 -4.49
N GLU A 400 -11.14 23.33 -5.66
CA GLU A 400 -10.40 24.28 -6.50
C GLU A 400 -11.28 25.48 -6.89
N ALA A 401 -12.57 25.25 -7.20
CA ALA A 401 -13.52 26.33 -7.46
C ALA A 401 -13.76 27.27 -6.27
N SER A 402 -13.57 26.78 -5.04
CA SER A 402 -13.79 27.54 -3.81
C SER A 402 -12.56 28.34 -3.35
N TRP A 403 -11.35 27.89 -3.72
CA TRP A 403 -10.09 28.50 -3.30
C TRP A 403 -9.51 29.37 -4.42
N ASN A 404 -9.83 30.67 -4.38
CA ASN A 404 -9.38 31.67 -5.35
C ASN A 404 -7.83 31.78 -5.40
N THR A 405 -7.22 31.25 -6.47
CA THR A 405 -5.80 31.31 -6.93
C THR A 405 -4.65 31.01 -5.95
N LEU A 406 -4.83 31.16 -4.64
CA LEU A 406 -3.86 30.78 -3.62
C LEU A 406 -4.17 29.35 -3.19
N ARG A 407 -3.30 28.40 -3.55
CA ARG A 407 -3.38 27.01 -3.11
C ARG A 407 -2.81 26.89 -1.69
N PRO A 408 -3.63 26.70 -0.64
CA PRO A 408 -3.12 26.54 0.70
C PRO A 408 -2.51 25.14 0.84
N GLY A 409 -1.28 25.07 1.34
CA GLY A 409 -0.63 23.83 1.78
C GLY A 409 -0.58 23.73 3.31
N VAL A 410 -0.47 22.51 3.82
CA VAL A 410 -0.28 22.22 5.25
C VAL A 410 1.20 21.91 5.52
N SER A 411 1.75 22.47 6.59
CA SER A 411 3.16 22.29 6.95
C SER A 411 3.44 20.99 7.71
N ASP A 412 2.53 20.57 8.59
CA ASP A 412 2.63 19.33 9.38
C ASP A 412 1.52 18.34 8.98
N PRO A 413 1.85 17.14 8.44
CA PRO A 413 0.89 16.12 8.05
C PRO A 413 -0.08 15.69 9.16
N LYS A 414 0.23 15.93 10.44
CA LYS A 414 -0.67 15.66 11.57
C LYS A 414 -1.99 16.42 11.49
N TRP A 415 -2.02 17.56 10.78
CA TRP A 415 -3.26 18.31 10.53
C TRP A 415 -4.16 17.67 9.47
N ILE A 416 -3.66 16.74 8.67
CA ILE A 416 -4.48 16.00 7.70
C ILE A 416 -5.06 14.76 8.37
N ALA A 417 -4.18 13.86 8.81
CA ALA A 417 -4.53 12.63 9.47
C ALA A 417 -3.57 12.35 10.63
N PRO A 418 -4.01 11.71 11.72
CA PRO A 418 -3.12 11.32 12.79
C PRO A 418 -2.17 10.18 12.35
N PRO A 419 -0.96 10.08 12.93
CA PRO A 419 0.01 9.04 12.56
C PRO A 419 -0.53 7.64 12.94
N PRO A 420 -0.59 6.68 12.01
CA PRO A 420 -1.33 5.43 12.20
C PRO A 420 -0.67 4.48 13.20
N ARG A 421 0.67 4.50 13.30
CA ARG A 421 1.44 3.72 14.29
C ARG A 421 1.24 4.22 15.71
N GLY A 422 0.78 5.45 15.89
CA GLY A 422 0.50 6.03 17.19
C GLY A 422 -0.79 5.54 17.85
N GLY A 423 -1.33 4.36 17.57
CA GLY A 423 -2.49 3.85 18.30
C GLY A 423 -2.20 3.70 19.81
N LEU A 424 -3.23 3.83 20.65
CA LEU A 424 -3.09 3.52 22.07
C LEU A 424 -3.24 2.02 22.23
N ASP A 425 -2.11 1.31 22.29
CA ASP A 425 -2.10 -0.12 22.60
C ASP A 425 -2.51 -0.29 24.07
N LEU A 426 -3.51 -1.15 24.31
CA LEU A 426 -4.08 -1.37 25.63
C LEU A 426 -3.56 -2.68 26.21
N ASP A 427 -3.15 -2.64 27.48
CA ASP A 427 -2.85 -3.88 28.18
C ASP A 427 -4.12 -4.67 28.52
N LYS A 428 -3.97 -5.90 29.02
CA LYS A 428 -5.12 -6.75 29.35
C LYS A 428 -6.01 -6.14 30.44
N SER A 429 -5.44 -5.47 31.42
CA SER A 429 -6.21 -4.86 32.51
C SER A 429 -7.06 -3.69 32.01
N GLU A 430 -6.56 -2.94 31.04
CA GLU A 430 -7.28 -1.85 30.39
C GLU A 430 -8.35 -2.38 29.42
N GLN A 431 -8.10 -3.49 28.72
CA GLN A 431 -9.12 -4.19 27.93
C GLN A 431 -10.26 -4.71 28.81
N ASP A 432 -9.93 -5.31 29.96
CA ASP A 432 -10.91 -5.77 30.95
C ASP A 432 -11.69 -4.57 31.54
N MET A 433 -11.02 -3.43 31.75
CA MET A 433 -11.65 -2.17 32.19
C MET A 433 -12.61 -1.62 31.13
N LEU A 434 -12.23 -1.58 29.85
CA LEU A 434 -13.13 -1.19 28.76
C LEU A 434 -14.37 -2.08 28.70
N SER A 435 -14.19 -3.39 28.87
CA SER A 435 -15.29 -4.35 28.91
C SER A 435 -16.24 -4.10 30.08
N SER A 436 -15.72 -3.60 31.22
CA SER A 436 -16.53 -3.29 32.40
C SER A 436 -17.39 -2.02 32.27
N ILE A 437 -17.12 -1.18 31.24
CA ILE A 437 -17.83 0.07 30.96
C ILE A 437 -18.62 0.00 29.65
N ASP A 438 -18.95 -1.22 29.22
CA ASP A 438 -19.70 -1.54 28.00
C ASP A 438 -19.06 -1.00 26.71
N LEU A 439 -17.73 -0.87 26.68
CA LEU A 439 -16.98 -0.60 25.46
C LEU A 439 -16.40 -1.90 24.89
N PRO A 440 -16.36 -2.07 23.56
CA PRO A 440 -15.86 -3.30 22.96
C PRO A 440 -14.39 -3.53 23.35
N PRO A 441 -14.02 -4.76 23.75
CA PRO A 441 -12.65 -5.07 24.09
C PRO A 441 -11.77 -4.96 22.84
N THR A 442 -11.00 -3.88 22.76
CA THR A 442 -10.07 -3.62 21.67
C THR A 442 -8.65 -3.67 22.19
N LYS A 443 -7.75 -4.34 21.47
CA LYS A 443 -6.33 -4.36 21.85
C LYS A 443 -5.63 -3.03 21.62
N ARG A 444 -6.21 -2.18 20.77
CA ARG A 444 -5.63 -0.92 20.31
C ARG A 444 -6.73 0.04 19.91
N ILE A 445 -6.69 1.25 20.46
CA ILE A 445 -7.54 2.35 20.03
C ILE A 445 -6.84 3.05 18.86
N ARG A 446 -7.55 3.19 17.74
CA ARG A 446 -6.99 3.84 16.55
C ARG A 446 -6.96 5.36 16.77
N PRO A 447 -5.92 6.08 16.33
CA PRO A 447 -5.82 7.53 16.52
C PRO A 447 -6.98 8.32 15.89
N GLY A 448 -7.55 7.84 14.79
CA GLY A 448 -8.68 8.48 14.12
C GLY A 448 -10.06 8.13 14.69
N ASP A 449 -10.14 7.25 15.69
CA ASP A 449 -11.42 6.75 16.21
C ASP A 449 -12.03 7.71 17.26
N MET A 450 -12.45 8.90 16.81
CA MET A 450 -13.09 9.94 17.62
C MET A 450 -14.33 9.50 18.40
N ASN A 451 -15.14 8.59 17.87
CA ASN A 451 -16.31 8.01 18.53
C ASN A 451 -15.89 7.13 19.72
N MET A 452 -14.89 6.25 19.53
CA MET A 452 -14.33 5.47 20.65
C MET A 452 -13.70 6.39 21.70
N ILE A 453 -12.96 7.42 21.27
CA ILE A 453 -12.34 8.39 22.17
C ILE A 453 -13.39 9.18 22.96
N ALA A 454 -14.45 9.67 22.30
CA ALA A 454 -15.53 10.41 22.93
C ALA A 454 -16.32 9.54 23.92
N ALA A 455 -16.69 8.32 23.51
CA ALA A 455 -17.37 7.35 24.38
C ALA A 455 -16.50 6.98 25.59
N LEU A 456 -15.19 6.82 25.38
CA LEU A 456 -14.23 6.59 26.45
C LEU A 456 -14.18 7.77 27.42
N HIS A 457 -14.11 9.02 26.93
CA HIS A 457 -14.10 10.21 27.77
C HIS A 457 -15.39 10.37 28.59
N GLU A 458 -16.54 10.09 27.98
CA GLU A 458 -17.85 10.14 28.64
C GLU A 458 -17.94 9.09 29.76
N ARG A 459 -17.63 7.82 29.46
CA ARG A 459 -17.66 6.73 30.45
C ARG A 459 -16.65 6.89 31.57
N LEU A 460 -15.43 7.33 31.26
CA LEU A 460 -14.40 7.62 32.27
C LEU A 460 -14.78 8.77 33.19
N ALA A 461 -15.70 9.66 32.80
CA ALA A 461 -16.21 10.72 33.65
C ALA A 461 -17.29 10.25 34.63
N GLU A 462 -18.00 9.16 34.32
CA GLU A 462 -19.08 8.60 35.16
C GLU A 462 -18.57 7.70 36.30
N LEU A 463 -17.37 7.14 36.16
CA LEU A 463 -16.82 6.17 37.11
C LEU A 463 -16.19 6.83 38.35
N PRO A 464 -16.30 6.19 39.54
CA PRO A 464 -15.66 6.68 40.75
C PRO A 464 -14.13 6.61 40.66
N PHE A 465 -13.45 7.62 41.21
CA PHE A 465 -11.99 7.79 41.11
C PHE A 465 -11.21 6.67 41.81
N GLY A 466 -10.69 5.73 41.02
CA GLY A 466 -9.58 4.84 41.40
C GLY A 466 -8.24 5.35 40.86
N GLU A 467 -7.14 4.99 41.51
CA GLU A 467 -5.78 5.40 41.09
C GLU A 467 -5.45 4.91 39.67
N GLN A 468 -5.79 3.65 39.35
CA GLN A 468 -5.62 3.06 38.02
C GLN A 468 -6.44 3.78 36.94
N LEU A 469 -7.69 4.13 37.25
CA LEU A 469 -8.59 4.85 36.33
C LEU A 469 -8.07 6.27 36.05
N THR A 470 -7.56 6.94 37.07
CA THR A 470 -6.98 8.29 36.96
C THR A 470 -5.73 8.26 36.09
N ALA A 471 -4.85 7.27 36.28
CA ALA A 471 -3.66 7.07 35.47
C ALA A 471 -4.02 6.77 34.00
N PHE A 472 -4.98 5.88 33.77
CA PHE A 472 -5.46 5.56 32.42
C PHE A 472 -6.05 6.78 31.73
N ARG A 473 -6.91 7.56 32.41
CA ARG A 473 -7.49 8.81 31.90
C ARG A 473 -6.41 9.85 31.56
N ALA A 474 -5.40 10.00 32.40
CA ALA A 474 -4.28 10.91 32.14
C ALA A 474 -3.53 10.51 30.87
N ARG A 475 -3.23 9.21 30.71
CA ARG A 475 -2.55 8.66 29.53
C ARG A 475 -3.37 8.83 28.26
N VAL A 476 -4.68 8.61 28.30
CA VAL A 476 -5.59 8.85 27.16
C VAL A 476 -5.58 10.33 26.77
N ASN A 477 -5.71 11.25 27.73
CA ASN A 477 -5.69 12.68 27.46
C ASN A 477 -4.35 13.16 26.87
N GLU A 478 -3.23 12.67 27.41
CA GLU A 478 -1.89 12.94 26.88
C GLU A 478 -1.76 12.41 25.44
N TRP A 479 -2.20 11.18 25.20
CA TRP A 479 -2.18 10.54 23.89
C TRP A 479 -3.00 11.30 22.83
N VAL A 480 -4.21 11.76 23.18
CA VAL A 480 -5.06 12.60 22.30
C VAL A 480 -4.40 13.95 22.04
N ALA A 481 -3.90 14.62 23.08
CA ALA A 481 -3.30 15.95 22.98
C ALA A 481 -2.02 15.96 22.12
N GLU A 482 -1.16 14.95 22.26
CA GLU A 482 0.09 14.80 21.50
C GLU A 482 -0.17 14.64 20.00
N ARG A 483 -1.22 13.91 19.64
CA ARG A 483 -1.51 13.52 18.25
C ARG A 483 -2.39 14.50 17.51
N ARG A 484 -3.04 15.43 18.22
CA ARG A 484 -4.01 16.39 17.67
C ARG A 484 -5.08 15.70 16.83
N ALA A 485 -5.48 14.50 17.25
CA ALA A 485 -6.43 13.67 16.52
C ALA A 485 -7.76 14.40 16.31
N ASP A 486 -8.17 15.25 17.25
CA ASP A 486 -9.35 16.11 17.21
C ASP A 486 -9.24 17.28 16.21
N LYS A 487 -8.03 17.72 15.90
CA LYS A 487 -7.79 18.92 15.07
C LYS A 487 -7.48 18.60 13.61
N SER A 488 -7.20 17.34 13.28
CA SER A 488 -6.89 16.94 11.91
C SER A 488 -8.14 17.01 11.02
N LEU A 489 -7.97 17.08 9.70
CA LEU A 489 -9.07 17.04 8.71
C LEU A 489 -9.96 15.82 8.94
N VAL A 490 -9.36 14.63 8.97
CA VAL A 490 -10.06 13.37 9.23
C VAL A 490 -10.71 13.38 10.62
N GLY A 491 -10.01 13.90 11.63
CA GLY A 491 -10.50 14.01 13.00
C GLY A 491 -11.78 14.84 13.12
N ARG A 492 -11.80 16.02 12.51
CA ARG A 492 -12.94 16.94 12.52
C ARG A 492 -14.13 16.37 11.74
N LEU A 493 -13.90 15.72 10.61
CA LEU A 493 -14.94 14.99 9.89
C LEU A 493 -15.48 13.81 10.73
N GLY A 494 -14.60 13.08 11.43
CA GLY A 494 -14.97 11.99 12.32
C GLY A 494 -15.80 12.48 13.51
N GLN A 495 -15.41 13.61 14.10
CA GLN A 495 -16.18 14.28 15.14
C GLN A 495 -17.55 14.72 14.63
N TYR A 496 -17.63 15.31 13.43
CA TYR A 496 -18.92 15.67 12.83
C TYR A 496 -19.83 14.45 12.68
N VAL A 497 -19.35 13.34 12.11
CA VAL A 497 -20.17 12.13 11.96
C VAL A 497 -20.56 11.55 13.33
N SER A 498 -19.67 11.56 14.32
CA SER A 498 -19.99 11.17 15.70
C SER A 498 -21.06 12.07 16.33
N ASP A 499 -21.02 13.38 16.10
CA ASP A 499 -22.04 14.34 16.53
C ASP A 499 -23.40 14.05 15.86
N GLN A 500 -23.39 13.65 14.59
CA GLN A 500 -24.60 13.24 13.87
C GLN A 500 -25.17 11.92 14.41
N ILE A 501 -24.34 10.95 14.80
CA ILE A 501 -24.77 9.72 15.48
C ILE A 501 -25.40 10.05 16.84
N ARG A 502 -24.79 10.93 17.63
CA ARG A 502 -25.35 11.40 18.92
C ARG A 502 -26.65 12.16 18.73
N THR A 503 -26.72 13.00 17.69
CA THR A 503 -27.95 13.70 17.32
C THR A 503 -29.06 12.71 16.96
N ALA A 504 -28.75 11.66 16.18
CA ALA A 504 -29.68 10.58 15.88
C ALA A 504 -30.15 9.88 17.17
N GLY A 505 -29.24 9.56 18.10
CA GLY A 505 -29.56 9.01 19.42
C GLY A 505 -30.50 9.88 20.25
N SER A 506 -30.21 11.17 20.33
CA SER A 506 -31.07 12.13 21.04
C SER A 506 -32.45 12.28 20.39
N ASP A 507 -32.54 12.24 19.07
CA ASP A 507 -33.81 12.28 18.34
C ASP A 507 -34.65 11.02 18.57
N LEU A 508 -34.02 9.84 18.70
CA LEU A 508 -34.73 8.63 19.12
C LEU A 508 -35.31 8.77 20.52
N GLY A 509 -34.51 9.24 21.47
CA GLY A 509 -34.96 9.48 22.85
C GLY A 509 -36.18 10.41 22.89
N ARG A 510 -36.11 11.52 22.14
CA ARG A 510 -37.22 12.46 21.97
C ARG A 510 -38.46 11.82 21.32
N ARG A 511 -38.29 11.05 20.26
CA ARG A 511 -39.42 10.37 19.58
C ARG A 511 -40.05 9.29 20.46
N ALA A 512 -39.26 8.59 21.26
CA ALA A 512 -39.75 7.61 22.22
C ALA A 512 -40.57 8.29 23.34
N SER A 513 -40.14 9.46 23.83
CA SER A 513 -40.97 10.24 24.77
C SER A 513 -42.26 10.74 24.12
N GLU A 514 -42.21 11.27 22.89
CA GLU A 514 -43.41 11.71 22.16
C GLU A 514 -44.38 10.55 21.87
N TYR A 515 -43.86 9.36 21.58
CA TYR A 515 -44.65 8.14 21.44
C TYR A 515 -45.35 7.77 22.76
N ASN A 516 -44.63 7.85 23.88
CA ASN A 516 -45.21 7.58 25.21
C ASN A 516 -46.31 8.57 25.57
N GLU A 517 -46.11 9.86 25.30
CA GLU A 517 -47.13 10.88 25.48
C GLU A 517 -48.37 10.61 24.62
N ALA A 518 -48.18 10.27 23.34
CA ALA A 518 -49.29 9.92 22.45
C ALA A 518 -50.02 8.64 22.89
N GLN A 519 -49.33 7.66 23.48
CA GLN A 519 -49.96 6.47 24.07
C GLN A 519 -50.80 6.80 25.31
N GLN A 520 -50.31 7.69 26.18
CA GLN A 520 -51.07 8.17 27.34
C GLN A 520 -52.31 8.97 26.90
N GLU A 521 -52.17 9.83 25.90
CA GLU A 521 -53.28 10.56 25.29
C GLU A 521 -54.33 9.61 24.71
N ARG A 522 -53.88 8.59 23.96
CA ARG A 522 -54.75 7.53 23.43
C ARG A 522 -55.52 6.81 24.53
N ALA A 523 -54.86 6.39 25.60
CA ALA A 523 -55.51 5.69 26.72
C ALA A 523 -56.57 6.56 27.40
N LYS A 524 -56.30 7.86 27.56
CA LYS A 524 -57.26 8.83 28.09
C LYS A 524 -58.47 8.99 27.16
N LEU A 525 -58.24 9.15 25.85
CA LEU A 525 -59.32 9.28 24.87
C LEU A 525 -60.20 8.02 24.80
N ILE A 526 -59.61 6.82 24.89
CA ILE A 526 -60.37 5.56 24.96
C ILE A 526 -61.23 5.53 26.23
N THR A 527 -60.66 5.90 27.39
CA THR A 527 -61.38 5.95 28.66
C THR A 527 -62.55 6.94 28.62
N ASP A 528 -62.34 8.14 28.06
CA ASP A 528 -63.38 9.15 27.90
C ASP A 528 -64.48 8.69 26.93
N LEU A 529 -64.09 8.00 25.85
CA LEU A 529 -65.00 7.45 24.87
C LEU A 529 -65.83 6.29 25.44
N ASP A 530 -65.25 5.41 26.26
CA ASP A 530 -65.96 4.34 26.96
C ASP A 530 -66.91 4.88 28.04
N LEU A 531 -66.53 5.95 28.74
CA LEU A 531 -67.41 6.65 29.68
C LEU A 531 -68.60 7.29 28.96
N ILE A 532 -68.40 7.84 27.75
CA ILE A 532 -69.50 8.34 26.93
C ILE A 532 -70.37 7.19 26.40
N ARG A 533 -69.77 6.10 25.92
CA ARG A 533 -70.50 4.91 25.43
C ARG A 533 -71.37 4.30 26.53
N THR A 534 -70.84 4.13 27.73
CA THR A 534 -71.59 3.60 28.88
C THR A 534 -72.74 4.53 29.29
N ARG A 535 -72.52 5.86 29.31
CA ARG A 535 -73.61 6.83 29.52
C ARG A 535 -74.68 6.74 28.44
N LEU A 536 -74.26 6.69 27.17
CA LEU A 536 -75.14 6.62 26.01
C LEU A 536 -75.98 5.34 26.04
N GLY A 537 -75.36 4.19 26.35
CA GLY A 537 -76.05 2.92 26.57
C GLY A 537 -77.10 2.99 27.68
N ASN A 538 -76.71 3.46 28.87
CA ASN A 538 -77.63 3.60 30.01
C ASN A 538 -78.81 4.53 29.69
N GLN A 539 -78.60 5.57 28.89
CA GLN A 539 -79.64 6.55 28.57
C GLN A 539 -80.52 6.16 27.40
N VAL A 540 -79.99 5.47 26.40
CA VAL A 540 -80.81 4.80 25.39
C VAL A 540 -81.73 3.80 26.09
N TRP A 541 -81.22 3.05 27.05
CA TRP A 541 -82.04 2.13 27.85
C TRP A 541 -83.11 2.88 28.67
N ALA A 542 -82.74 3.97 29.35
CA ALA A 542 -83.68 4.81 30.09
C ALA A 542 -84.76 5.44 29.18
N MET A 543 -84.39 5.87 27.96
CA MET A 543 -85.34 6.37 26.96
C MET A 543 -86.26 5.27 26.46
N LEU A 544 -85.73 4.08 26.20
CA LEU A 544 -86.53 2.94 25.73
C LEU A 544 -87.57 2.54 26.79
N VAL A 545 -87.16 2.46 28.06
CA VAL A 545 -88.08 2.29 29.21
C VAL A 545 -89.07 3.45 29.31
N GLY A 546 -88.61 4.69 29.14
CA GLY A 546 -89.47 5.88 29.15
C GLY A 546 -90.53 5.88 28.05
N VAL A 547 -90.15 5.49 26.83
CA VAL A 547 -91.05 5.36 25.67
C VAL A 547 -92.04 4.22 25.89
N LEU A 548 -91.59 3.06 26.38
CA LEU A 548 -92.48 1.96 26.76
C LEU A 548 -93.47 2.37 27.85
N GLY A 549 -93.00 3.08 28.87
CA GLY A 549 -93.83 3.64 29.93
C GLY A 549 -94.86 4.65 29.40
N LEU A 550 -94.45 5.55 28.51
CA LEU A 550 -95.33 6.52 27.86
C LEU A 550 -96.37 5.84 26.98
N ALA A 551 -95.98 4.83 26.20
CA ALA A 551 -96.90 4.05 25.38
C ALA A 551 -97.93 3.31 26.24
N GLY A 552 -97.50 2.65 27.32
CA GLY A 552 -98.39 2.02 28.29
C GLY A 552 -99.34 3.01 28.95
N TRP A 553 -98.85 4.20 29.28
CA TRP A 553 -99.65 5.29 29.86
C TRP A 553 -100.68 5.86 28.87
N LEU A 554 -100.30 6.07 27.60
CA LEU A 554 -101.21 6.50 26.53
C LEU A 554 -102.31 5.47 26.26
N VAL A 555 -101.98 4.18 26.26
CA VAL A 555 -102.97 3.09 26.15
C VAL A 555 -103.94 3.12 27.34
N SER A 556 -103.43 3.35 28.56
CA SER A 556 -104.26 3.48 29.77
C SER A 556 -105.25 4.64 29.67
N ILE A 557 -104.82 5.81 29.17
CA ILE A 557 -105.70 6.96 28.91
C ILE A 557 -106.74 6.66 27.84
N LEU A 558 -106.38 5.92 26.79
CA LEU A 558 -107.33 5.59 25.74
C LEU A 558 -108.50 4.73 26.26
N ILE A 559 -108.26 3.97 27.32
CA ILE A 559 -109.23 3.06 27.95
C ILE A 559 -110.00 3.77 29.09
N THR A 560 -109.46 4.83 29.69
CA THR A 560 -110.10 5.58 30.80
C THR A 560 -110.62 6.96 30.36
N PRO A 561 -111.86 7.36 30.69
CA PRO A 561 -112.43 8.64 30.25
C PRO A 561 -111.82 9.81 31.03
N LEU A 562 -110.64 10.26 30.62
CA LEU A 562 -109.94 11.42 31.18
C LEU A 562 -110.31 12.72 30.44
N PRO A 563 -110.24 13.88 31.13
CA PRO A 563 -110.53 15.17 30.52
C PRO A 563 -109.46 15.57 29.48
N GLN A 564 -109.90 16.20 28.37
CA GLN A 564 -109.07 16.51 27.19
C GLN A 564 -107.78 17.29 27.47
N TRP A 565 -107.75 18.11 28.53
CA TRP A 565 -106.55 18.87 28.90
C TRP A 565 -105.39 17.96 29.35
N ALA A 566 -105.68 16.79 29.95
CA ALA A 566 -104.65 15.83 30.36
C ALA A 566 -103.97 15.18 29.14
N LEU A 567 -104.71 14.99 28.04
CA LEU A 567 -104.18 14.49 26.77
C LEU A 567 -103.24 15.54 26.12
N ILE A 568 -103.62 16.81 26.10
CA ILE A 568 -102.80 17.87 25.50
C ILE A 568 -101.49 18.08 26.28
N MET A 569 -101.57 18.11 27.62
CA MET A 569 -100.38 18.28 28.47
C MET A 569 -99.39 17.13 28.32
N SER A 570 -99.88 15.92 28.14
CA SER A 570 -99.02 14.76 27.97
C SER A 570 -98.43 14.60 26.59
N ILE A 571 -99.17 14.94 25.53
CA ILE A 571 -98.61 15.05 24.18
C ILE A 571 -97.50 16.13 24.18
N THR A 572 -97.75 17.27 24.81
CA THR A 572 -96.75 18.35 24.91
C THR A 572 -95.52 17.90 25.70
N ALA A 573 -95.69 17.25 26.85
CA ALA A 573 -94.60 16.69 27.63
C ALA A 573 -93.80 15.62 26.86
N ALA A 574 -94.47 14.77 26.08
CA ALA A 574 -93.84 13.76 25.24
C ALA A 574 -93.02 14.39 24.09
N VAL A 575 -93.56 15.43 23.44
CA VAL A 575 -92.86 16.14 22.35
C VAL A 575 -91.66 16.92 22.88
N VAL A 576 -91.82 17.65 24.00
CA VAL A 576 -90.71 18.42 24.60
C VAL A 576 -89.65 17.49 25.18
N GLY A 577 -90.06 16.46 25.94
CA GLY A 577 -89.16 15.47 26.51
C GLY A 577 -88.42 14.66 25.44
N GLY A 578 -89.13 14.22 24.40
CA GLY A 578 -88.56 13.52 23.25
C GLY A 578 -87.61 14.42 22.45
N GLY A 579 -87.99 15.67 22.18
CA GLY A 579 -87.16 16.64 21.49
C GLY A 579 -85.86 16.96 22.25
N TYR A 580 -85.95 17.15 23.57
CA TYR A 580 -84.78 17.34 24.43
C TYR A 580 -83.87 16.11 24.41
N ALA A 581 -84.43 14.90 24.53
CA ALA A 581 -83.66 13.66 24.48
C ALA A 581 -82.92 13.47 23.15
N VAL A 582 -83.56 13.80 22.02
CA VAL A 582 -82.92 13.74 20.68
C VAL A 582 -81.80 14.77 20.54
N LEU A 583 -82.01 16.02 20.94
CA LEU A 583 -80.96 17.06 20.91
C LEU A 583 -79.76 16.67 21.78
N TRP A 584 -80.05 16.10 22.95
CA TRP A 584 -79.05 15.65 23.89
C TRP A 584 -78.25 14.44 23.36
N MET A 585 -78.92 13.48 22.70
CA MET A 585 -78.26 12.39 21.96
C MET A 585 -77.38 12.91 20.81
N LEU A 586 -77.85 13.89 20.05
CA LEU A 586 -77.05 14.51 18.98
C LEU A 586 -75.80 15.21 19.55
N ALA A 587 -75.92 15.88 20.69
CA ALA A 587 -74.80 16.51 21.38
C ALA A 587 -73.78 15.46 21.87
N LEU A 588 -74.23 14.35 22.46
CA LEU A 588 -73.35 13.24 22.82
C LEU A 588 -72.69 12.58 21.62
N ALA A 589 -73.44 12.34 20.54
CA ALA A 589 -72.93 11.75 19.32
C ALA A 589 -71.89 12.65 18.64
N ALA A 590 -72.13 13.97 18.63
CA ALA A 590 -71.15 14.94 18.15
C ALA A 590 -69.87 14.91 19.01
N ARG A 591 -70.00 14.79 20.33
CA ARG A 591 -68.85 14.64 21.25
C ARG A 591 -68.10 13.33 21.03
N ALA A 592 -68.82 12.21 20.84
CA ALA A 592 -68.21 10.92 20.53
C ALA A 592 -67.49 10.94 19.18
N ALA A 593 -68.07 11.56 18.14
CA ALA A 593 -67.44 11.71 16.84
C ALA A 593 -66.21 12.65 16.86
N ALA A 594 -66.22 13.67 17.72
CA ALA A 594 -65.04 14.50 17.96
C ALA A 594 -63.92 13.68 18.61
N LEU A 595 -64.22 12.93 19.68
CA LEU A 595 -63.24 12.05 20.34
C LEU A 595 -62.73 10.93 19.42
N GLU A 596 -63.57 10.39 18.53
CA GLU A 596 -63.15 9.39 17.55
C GLU A 596 -62.20 9.99 16.50
N ARG A 597 -62.45 11.24 16.08
CA ARG A 597 -61.53 11.98 15.20
C ARG A 597 -60.19 12.21 15.89
N ASP A 598 -60.22 12.64 17.15
CA ASP A 598 -59.01 12.88 17.94
C ASP A 598 -58.25 11.56 18.14
N LEU A 599 -58.96 10.46 18.41
CA LEU A 599 -58.36 9.12 18.51
C LEU A 599 -57.70 8.67 17.19
N GLN A 600 -58.33 8.91 16.04
CA GLN A 600 -57.75 8.59 14.74
C GLN A 600 -56.50 9.41 14.42
N TRP A 601 -56.47 10.68 14.84
CA TRP A 601 -55.30 11.53 14.71
C TRP A 601 -54.16 11.05 15.62
N VAL A 602 -54.46 10.70 16.87
CA VAL A 602 -53.47 10.11 17.79
C VAL A 602 -52.97 8.77 17.25
N ASP A 603 -53.83 7.91 16.71
CA ASP A 603 -53.43 6.64 16.08
C ASP A 603 -52.56 6.86 14.83
N SER A 604 -52.84 7.87 14.00
CA SER A 604 -52.01 8.18 12.83
C SER A 604 -50.63 8.71 13.24
N ARG A 605 -50.59 9.56 14.28
CA ARG A 605 -49.36 10.05 14.90
C ARG A 605 -48.55 8.89 15.51
N LEU A 606 -49.18 7.97 16.24
CA LEU A 606 -48.52 6.78 16.79
C LEU A 606 -47.90 5.90 15.70
N ARG A 607 -48.63 5.64 14.60
CA ARG A 607 -48.08 4.87 13.46
C ARG A 607 -46.90 5.59 12.82
N ALA A 608 -46.95 6.92 12.70
CA ALA A 608 -45.84 7.71 12.17
C ALA A 608 -44.60 7.63 13.09
N HIS A 609 -44.78 7.69 14.42
CA HIS A 609 -43.68 7.50 15.38
C HIS A 609 -43.12 6.09 15.33
N VAL A 610 -43.96 5.05 15.28
CA VAL A 610 -43.49 3.65 15.14
C VAL A 610 -42.70 3.47 13.84
N ALA A 611 -43.22 3.92 12.70
CA ALA A 611 -42.51 3.82 11.42
C ALA A 611 -41.20 4.61 11.40
N ALA A 612 -41.11 5.70 12.16
CA ALA A 612 -39.87 6.45 12.35
C ALA A 612 -38.87 5.70 13.24
N ILE A 613 -39.32 5.12 14.36
CA ILE A 613 -38.50 4.31 15.26
C ILE A 613 -38.00 3.06 14.54
N GLU A 614 -38.82 2.40 13.72
CA GLU A 614 -38.44 1.23 12.93
C GLU A 614 -37.33 1.52 11.90
N ARG A 615 -37.29 2.73 11.33
CA ARG A 615 -36.25 3.14 10.36
C ARG A 615 -34.97 3.65 11.01
N TRP A 616 -35.02 3.96 12.30
CA TRP A 616 -33.91 4.60 13.02
C TRP A 616 -32.64 3.73 13.09
N PRO A 617 -32.71 2.40 13.40
CA PRO A 617 -31.52 1.56 13.43
C PRO A 617 -30.74 1.59 12.13
N ALA A 618 -31.44 1.57 10.98
CA ALA A 618 -30.80 1.63 9.67
C ALA A 618 -30.04 2.94 9.43
N GLU A 619 -30.51 4.06 10.00
CA GLU A 619 -29.83 5.35 9.88
C GLU A 619 -28.59 5.43 10.79
N VAL A 620 -28.66 4.87 12.00
CA VAL A 620 -27.49 4.75 12.88
C VAL A 620 -26.46 3.79 12.29
N ASP A 621 -26.88 2.63 11.78
CA ASP A 621 -26.00 1.68 11.10
C ASP A 621 -25.34 2.31 9.87
N ARG A 622 -26.08 3.14 9.11
CA ARG A 622 -25.53 3.89 7.98
C ARG A 622 -24.46 4.88 8.45
N LEU A 623 -24.73 5.69 9.47
CA LEU A 623 -23.77 6.66 9.99
C LEU A 623 -22.56 5.97 10.64
N ALA A 624 -22.76 4.87 11.35
CA ALA A 624 -21.70 4.04 11.91
C ALA A 624 -20.82 3.43 10.81
N SER A 625 -21.42 2.94 9.71
CA SER A 625 -20.68 2.45 8.54
C SER A 625 -19.88 3.56 7.86
N VAL A 626 -20.47 4.76 7.67
CA VAL A 626 -19.75 5.95 7.15
C VAL A 626 -18.56 6.28 8.06
N TYR A 627 -18.77 6.25 9.37
CA TYR A 627 -17.75 6.53 10.36
C TYR A 627 -16.61 5.50 10.32
N GLU A 628 -16.91 4.20 10.29
CA GLU A 628 -15.90 3.13 10.16
C GLU A 628 -15.07 3.30 8.89
N VAL A 629 -15.72 3.57 7.76
CA VAL A 629 -15.04 3.79 6.47
C VAL A 629 -14.15 5.04 6.53
N LEU A 630 -14.60 6.10 7.19
CA LEU A 630 -13.83 7.32 7.40
C LEU A 630 -12.59 7.07 8.28
N VAL A 631 -12.72 6.29 9.35
CA VAL A 631 -11.59 5.90 10.22
C VAL A 631 -10.57 5.05 9.44
N ASP A 632 -11.06 4.10 8.64
CA ASP A 632 -10.22 3.26 7.78
C ASP A 632 -9.44 4.11 6.76
N TRP A 633 -10.10 5.04 6.07
CA TRP A 633 -9.42 5.99 5.17
C TRP A 633 -8.49 6.92 5.90
N GLY A 634 -8.86 7.36 7.11
CA GLY A 634 -8.01 8.13 8.00
C GLY A 634 -6.68 7.44 8.28
N GLU A 635 -6.72 6.12 8.49
CA GLU A 635 -5.54 5.31 8.69
C GLU A 635 -4.72 5.14 7.41
N VAL A 636 -5.34 4.86 6.26
CA VAL A 636 -4.65 4.78 4.96
C VAL A 636 -3.96 6.10 4.61
N ILE A 637 -4.68 7.23 4.72
CA ILE A 637 -4.14 8.57 4.51
C ILE A 637 -3.01 8.82 5.50
N GLY A 638 -3.19 8.46 6.78
CA GLY A 638 -2.17 8.54 7.81
C GLY A 638 -0.87 7.80 7.42
N TRP A 639 -0.97 6.58 6.88
CA TRP A 639 0.20 5.85 6.39
C TRP A 639 0.88 6.58 5.25
N MET A 640 0.12 7.06 4.26
CA MET A 640 0.66 7.74 3.09
C MET A 640 1.36 9.07 3.42
N VAL A 641 0.82 9.85 4.38
CA VAL A 641 1.37 11.19 4.67
C VAL A 641 2.46 11.18 5.74
N HIS A 642 2.47 10.21 6.65
CA HIS A 642 3.49 10.10 7.71
C HIS A 642 4.60 9.12 7.39
N GLU A 643 4.26 7.96 6.80
CA GLU A 643 5.19 6.84 6.61
C GLU A 643 5.03 6.16 5.22
N PRO A 644 5.07 6.92 4.11
CA PRO A 644 4.76 6.39 2.77
C PRO A 644 5.64 5.21 2.34
N TYR A 645 6.87 5.12 2.88
CA TYR A 645 7.87 4.10 2.53
C TYR A 645 8.20 3.14 3.69
N GLY A 646 7.39 3.13 4.74
CA GLY A 646 7.60 2.29 5.92
C GLY A 646 8.85 2.66 6.75
N GLN A 647 9.22 1.77 7.69
CA GLN A 647 10.42 1.92 8.52
C GLN A 647 11.63 1.33 7.79
N ALA A 648 12.71 2.10 7.67
CA ALA A 648 13.95 1.64 7.08
C ALA A 648 14.51 0.45 7.86
N HIS A 649 14.40 -0.76 7.30
CA HIS A 649 15.15 -1.91 7.79
C HIS A 649 16.58 -1.73 7.28
N ALA A 650 17.55 -1.81 8.21
CA ALA A 650 18.96 -1.68 7.88
C ALA A 650 19.32 -2.69 6.78
N SER A 651 19.83 -2.18 5.66
CA SER A 651 20.13 -2.96 4.46
C SER A 651 21.07 -4.14 4.76
N THR A 652 20.87 -5.22 4.01
CA THR A 652 21.71 -6.41 3.99
C THR A 652 23.19 -6.04 3.77
N PRO A 653 24.12 -6.62 4.54
CA PRO A 653 25.55 -6.30 4.42
C PRO A 653 26.01 -6.49 2.98
N GLY A 654 26.73 -5.49 2.47
CA GLY A 654 27.31 -5.57 1.13
C GLY A 654 28.43 -6.60 1.03
N PRO A 655 28.86 -6.93 -0.21
CA PRO A 655 29.89 -7.93 -0.49
C PRO A 655 31.28 -7.46 0.00
N ALA A 656 31.46 -7.36 1.32
CA ALA A 656 32.63 -6.78 1.98
C ALA A 656 33.71 -7.81 2.34
N GLN A 657 33.47 -9.11 2.15
CA GLN A 657 34.28 -10.15 2.80
C GLN A 657 35.15 -10.99 1.84
N VAL A 658 35.15 -10.71 0.54
CA VAL A 658 36.02 -11.43 -0.41
C VAL A 658 37.43 -10.84 -0.35
N ALA A 659 38.46 -11.69 -0.24
CA ALA A 659 39.86 -11.29 -0.28
C ALA A 659 40.18 -10.55 -1.59
N ARG A 660 40.97 -9.47 -1.51
CA ARG A 660 41.35 -8.62 -2.66
C ARG A 660 42.80 -8.15 -2.50
N PRO A 661 43.60 -8.16 -3.58
CA PRO A 661 44.90 -7.50 -3.60
C PRO A 661 44.70 -5.97 -3.55
N GLU A 662 45.66 -5.22 -3.00
CA GLU A 662 45.72 -3.75 -3.07
C GLU A 662 45.79 -3.21 -4.51
N ALA A 663 46.26 -4.02 -5.47
CA ALA A 663 46.13 -3.76 -6.91
C ALA A 663 44.67 -3.71 -7.38
N PHE A 664 43.74 -4.32 -6.64
CA PHE A 664 42.30 -4.29 -6.91
C PHE A 664 41.50 -3.66 -5.75
N ARG A 665 41.06 -2.42 -5.96
CA ARG A 665 40.26 -1.70 -4.98
C ARG A 665 38.86 -1.47 -5.49
N VAL A 666 37.88 -1.74 -4.63
CA VAL A 666 36.48 -1.41 -4.86
C VAL A 666 36.07 -0.36 -3.84
N ALA A 667 35.91 0.87 -4.32
CA ALA A 667 35.30 1.95 -3.58
C ALA A 667 33.79 1.74 -3.47
N ARG A 668 33.24 2.01 -2.29
CA ARG A 668 31.80 2.17 -2.11
C ARG A 668 31.45 3.65 -2.17
N PRO A 669 30.29 4.03 -2.69
CA PRO A 669 29.79 5.38 -2.58
C PRO A 669 29.56 5.71 -1.11
N GLU A 670 30.43 6.51 -0.53
CA GLU A 670 30.13 7.22 0.70
C GLU A 670 29.92 8.69 0.36
N VAL A 671 28.73 9.23 0.68
CA VAL A 671 28.39 10.60 0.30
C VAL A 671 28.64 11.58 1.44
N THR A 672 29.56 12.51 1.22
CA THR A 672 29.86 13.62 2.14
C THR A 672 28.66 14.57 2.30
N GLY A 673 28.54 15.24 3.44
CA GLY A 673 27.37 16.05 3.81
C GLY A 673 26.95 17.11 2.79
N GLU A 674 27.85 18.01 2.39
CA GLU A 674 27.49 19.20 1.59
C GLU A 674 27.13 18.87 0.13
N GLN A 675 27.86 17.98 -0.52
CA GLN A 675 27.59 17.58 -1.91
C GLN A 675 26.36 16.67 -2.02
N PHE A 676 26.07 15.92 -0.95
CA PHE A 676 24.85 15.15 -0.85
C PHE A 676 23.62 16.03 -0.91
N ASP A 677 23.61 17.13 -0.14
CA ASP A 677 22.45 18.01 -0.04
C ASP A 677 22.06 18.62 -1.40
N GLU A 678 23.02 19.02 -2.23
CA GLU A 678 22.73 19.61 -3.54
C GLU A 678 22.11 18.59 -4.52
N VAL A 679 22.64 17.37 -4.58
CA VAL A 679 22.11 16.33 -5.47
C VAL A 679 20.82 15.75 -4.91
N ILE A 680 20.68 15.66 -3.59
CA ILE A 680 19.39 15.39 -2.95
C ILE A 680 18.38 16.45 -3.35
N ASP A 681 18.71 17.74 -3.28
CA ASP A 681 17.77 18.80 -3.64
C ASP A 681 17.28 18.66 -5.08
N ARG A 682 18.19 18.31 -6.01
CA ARG A 682 17.84 18.09 -7.42
C ARG A 682 17.01 16.82 -7.63
N THR A 683 17.48 15.70 -7.11
CA THR A 683 16.79 14.39 -7.18
C THR A 683 15.42 14.48 -6.51
N THR A 684 15.33 15.15 -5.37
CA THR A 684 14.08 15.34 -4.62
C THR A 684 13.10 16.20 -5.42
N ARG A 685 13.56 17.29 -6.03
CA ARG A 685 12.71 18.12 -6.92
C ARG A 685 12.17 17.34 -8.11
N GLN A 686 12.94 16.40 -8.66
CA GLN A 686 12.53 15.57 -9.79
C GLN A 686 11.54 14.46 -9.38
N VAL A 687 11.78 13.80 -8.25
CA VAL A 687 11.00 12.65 -7.78
C VAL A 687 9.72 13.09 -7.05
N PHE A 688 9.82 14.09 -6.19
CA PHE A 688 8.75 14.60 -5.32
C PHE A 688 8.10 15.87 -5.87
N GLY A 689 7.84 15.89 -7.18
CA GLY A 689 7.02 16.94 -7.81
C GLY A 689 5.55 16.88 -7.37
N ASP A 690 4.74 17.83 -7.84
CA ASP A 690 3.34 17.98 -7.43
C ASP A 690 2.54 16.68 -7.64
N GLY A 691 1.72 16.28 -6.65
CA GLY A 691 0.92 15.05 -6.71
C GLY A 691 1.71 13.74 -6.58
N TRP A 692 2.92 13.75 -5.99
CA TRP A 692 3.73 12.53 -5.85
C TRP A 692 3.10 11.49 -4.90
N ILE A 693 2.36 11.91 -3.87
CA ILE A 693 1.67 10.99 -2.94
C ILE A 693 0.54 10.29 -3.68
N THR A 694 -0.20 11.02 -4.53
CA THR A 694 -1.24 10.45 -5.39
C THR A 694 -0.66 9.40 -6.34
N ARG A 695 0.45 9.71 -7.04
CA ARG A 695 1.13 8.74 -7.91
C ARG A 695 1.61 7.51 -7.14
N LEU A 696 2.20 7.70 -5.96
CA LEU A 696 2.65 6.60 -5.12
C LEU A 696 1.49 5.73 -4.66
N TYR A 697 0.39 6.35 -4.24
CA TYR A 697 -0.83 5.64 -3.85
C TYR A 697 -1.37 4.79 -5.00
N ASP A 698 -1.38 5.29 -6.24
CA ASP A 698 -1.85 4.53 -7.39
C ASP A 698 -1.00 3.28 -7.65
N VAL A 699 0.34 3.39 -7.52
CA VAL A 699 1.26 2.25 -7.62
C VAL A 699 0.98 1.23 -6.50
N LEU A 700 0.82 1.71 -5.26
CA LEU A 700 0.55 0.84 -4.11
C LEU A 700 -0.82 0.17 -4.20
N LYS A 701 -1.84 0.88 -4.69
CA LYS A 701 -3.18 0.35 -4.96
C LYS A 701 -3.11 -0.78 -5.97
N GLN A 702 -2.36 -0.62 -7.07
CA GLN A 702 -2.16 -1.66 -8.08
C GLN A 702 -1.42 -2.89 -7.52
N HIS A 703 -0.43 -2.67 -6.65
CA HIS A 703 0.34 -3.75 -6.03
C HIS A 703 -0.46 -4.53 -4.98
N ALA A 704 -1.13 -3.81 -4.06
CA ALA A 704 -1.89 -4.40 -2.97
C ALA A 704 -3.20 -5.06 -3.45
N ILE A 705 -3.79 -4.52 -4.53
CA ILE A 705 -5.04 -5.02 -5.13
C ILE A 705 -4.71 -5.43 -6.57
N PRO A 706 -3.98 -6.55 -6.77
CA PRO A 706 -3.65 -7.01 -8.10
C PRO A 706 -4.94 -7.24 -8.88
N ASN A 707 -5.01 -6.70 -10.09
CA ASN A 707 -6.11 -6.92 -11.02
C ASN A 707 -6.25 -8.44 -11.25
N THR A 708 -7.20 -9.05 -10.55
CA THR A 708 -7.50 -10.47 -10.70
C THR A 708 -8.10 -10.71 -12.08
N ASP A 709 -7.23 -11.08 -13.02
CA ASP A 709 -7.46 -11.88 -14.20
C ASP A 709 -8.58 -11.43 -15.15
N GLY A 710 -8.27 -10.55 -16.10
CA GLY A 710 -8.74 -10.60 -17.51
C GLY A 710 -10.24 -10.69 -17.81
N ARG A 711 -11.12 -10.75 -16.81
CA ARG A 711 -12.56 -10.66 -16.90
C ARG A 711 -12.87 -9.18 -16.89
N SER A 712 -13.14 -8.68 -18.08
CA SER A 712 -13.41 -7.30 -18.47
C SER A 712 -14.63 -6.64 -17.81
N GLY A 713 -14.95 -6.94 -16.55
CA GLY A 713 -16.13 -6.42 -15.86
C GLY A 713 -15.89 -6.12 -14.38
N GLY A 714 -15.34 -4.95 -14.09
CA GLY A 714 -15.35 -4.33 -12.76
C GLY A 714 -13.99 -4.29 -12.08
N HIS A 715 -13.26 -3.17 -12.24
CA HIS A 715 -12.21 -2.83 -11.28
C HIS A 715 -12.89 -2.65 -9.92
N VAL A 716 -12.53 -3.47 -8.92
CA VAL A 716 -13.01 -3.29 -7.54
C VAL A 716 -12.16 -2.18 -6.94
N ASP A 717 -12.61 -0.94 -7.13
CA ASP A 717 -11.96 0.22 -6.53
C ASP A 717 -12.12 0.14 -5.00
N PRO A 718 -11.05 0.28 -4.18
CA PRO A 718 -11.19 0.43 -2.73
C PRO A 718 -12.09 1.62 -2.34
N ASP A 719 -12.28 2.58 -3.23
CA ASP A 719 -13.21 3.71 -3.06
C ASP A 719 -14.68 3.30 -3.29
N VAL A 720 -14.91 2.20 -3.99
CA VAL A 720 -16.23 1.69 -4.34
C VAL A 720 -16.62 0.55 -3.40
N ALA A 721 -17.58 0.80 -2.52
CA ALA A 721 -18.23 -0.27 -1.78
C ALA A 721 -18.82 -1.26 -2.78
N PRO A 722 -18.51 -2.58 -2.69
CA PRO A 722 -19.13 -3.54 -3.57
C PRO A 722 -20.64 -3.47 -3.35
N GLY A 723 -21.37 -3.06 -4.37
CA GLY A 723 -22.82 -3.15 -4.34
C GLY A 723 -23.22 -4.61 -4.12
N PRO A 724 -24.36 -4.89 -3.45
CA PRO A 724 -24.85 -6.25 -3.36
C PRO A 724 -25.06 -6.76 -4.78
N GLY A 725 -24.19 -7.66 -5.24
CA GLY A 725 -24.29 -8.23 -6.56
C GLY A 725 -25.66 -8.92 -6.70
N PRO A 726 -26.33 -8.84 -7.87
CA PRO A 726 -27.68 -9.37 -8.04
C PRO A 726 -27.82 -10.88 -7.78
N ASN A 727 -26.70 -11.61 -7.64
CA ASN A 727 -26.66 -13.05 -7.35
C ASN A 727 -25.97 -13.44 -6.02
N GLU A 728 -25.43 -12.49 -5.24
CA GLU A 728 -24.71 -12.80 -3.98
C GLU A 728 -25.62 -12.81 -2.74
N ALA A 729 -26.89 -12.43 -2.89
CA ALA A 729 -27.88 -12.38 -1.79
C ALA A 729 -28.26 -13.76 -1.20
N ARG A 730 -27.53 -14.86 -1.50
CA ARG A 730 -27.94 -16.21 -1.10
C ARG A 730 -26.84 -17.19 -0.71
N THR A 731 -25.57 -16.80 -0.71
CA THR A 731 -24.47 -17.66 -0.27
C THR A 731 -23.89 -17.16 1.05
N ASP A 732 -24.18 -17.93 2.12
CA ASP A 732 -23.69 -17.85 3.50
C ASP A 732 -23.71 -16.48 4.21
N ASN A 733 -24.22 -16.48 5.45
CA ASN A 733 -24.31 -15.33 6.37
C ASN A 733 -22.93 -14.81 6.86
N GLY A 734 -21.87 -14.94 6.06
CA GLY A 734 -20.50 -14.59 6.43
C GLY A 734 -19.98 -13.39 5.66
N THR A 735 -20.21 -12.19 6.21
CA THR A 735 -19.51 -10.91 5.91
C THR A 735 -19.59 -10.39 4.46
N PRO A 736 -20.17 -9.19 4.21
CA PRO A 736 -20.10 -8.56 2.89
C PRO A 736 -18.64 -8.32 2.45
N PRO A 737 -18.36 -8.16 1.14
CA PRO A 737 -17.01 -8.21 0.61
C PRO A 737 -16.20 -6.97 1.01
N ARG A 738 -15.58 -7.02 2.19
CA ARG A 738 -14.66 -5.99 2.72
C ARG A 738 -13.29 -5.97 2.00
N HIS A 739 -13.16 -6.61 0.84
CA HIS A 739 -11.87 -7.18 0.43
C HIS A 739 -10.83 -6.18 -0.08
N ALA A 740 -11.19 -5.06 -0.70
CA ALA A 740 -10.21 -4.15 -1.30
C ALA A 740 -9.56 -3.21 -0.26
N ARG A 741 -10.37 -2.45 0.48
CA ARG A 741 -9.90 -1.53 1.51
C ARG A 741 -9.25 -2.26 2.69
N ASP A 742 -9.87 -3.33 3.21
CA ASP A 742 -9.28 -4.08 4.32
C ASP A 742 -7.98 -4.76 3.92
N ARG A 743 -7.86 -5.20 2.66
CA ARG A 743 -6.60 -5.73 2.13
C ARG A 743 -5.56 -4.62 2.07
N LEU A 744 -5.89 -3.47 1.51
CA LEU A 744 -4.97 -2.33 1.46
C LEU A 744 -4.49 -1.94 2.88
N LEU A 745 -5.42 -1.80 3.84
CA LEU A 745 -5.09 -1.54 5.24
C LEU A 745 -4.21 -2.62 5.85
N ARG A 746 -4.47 -3.90 5.54
CA ARG A 746 -3.65 -5.02 6.00
C ARG A 746 -2.24 -4.95 5.42
N GLU A 747 -2.10 -4.64 4.14
CA GLU A 747 -0.78 -4.47 3.50
C GLU A 747 0.00 -3.28 4.09
N PHE A 748 -0.67 -2.17 4.42
CA PHE A 748 -0.05 -1.06 5.15
C PHE A 748 0.38 -1.47 6.56
N ARG A 749 -0.51 -2.09 7.35
CA ARG A 749 -0.23 -2.55 8.72
C ARG A 749 0.91 -3.57 8.79
N ASN A 750 0.99 -4.46 7.79
CA ASN A 750 2.06 -5.45 7.67
C ASN A 750 3.39 -4.86 7.18
N GLY A 751 3.41 -3.60 6.72
CA GLY A 751 4.59 -2.94 6.17
C GLY A 751 4.91 -3.29 4.72
N ASN A 752 4.10 -4.12 4.06
CA ASN A 752 4.31 -4.54 2.68
C ASN A 752 4.19 -3.36 1.70
N CYS A 753 3.19 -2.49 1.89
CA CYS A 753 3.08 -1.25 1.09
C CYS A 753 4.31 -0.35 1.26
N GLY A 754 4.90 -0.28 2.46
CA GLY A 754 6.11 0.49 2.70
C GLY A 754 7.31 -0.08 1.93
N ALA A 755 7.45 -1.40 1.88
CA ALA A 755 8.49 -2.06 1.08
C ALA A 755 8.31 -1.80 -0.42
N SER A 756 7.09 -2.01 -0.96
CA SER A 756 6.80 -1.73 -2.37
C SER A 756 7.01 -0.25 -2.72
N ALA A 757 6.62 0.66 -1.82
CA ALA A 757 6.86 2.09 -2.00
C ALA A 757 8.35 2.43 -2.01
N LYS A 758 9.15 1.78 -1.15
CA LYS A 758 10.60 1.97 -1.10
C LYS A 758 11.26 1.49 -2.40
N ASP A 759 10.81 0.36 -2.94
CA ASP A 759 11.31 -0.17 -4.20
C ASP A 759 10.98 0.80 -5.35
N GLU A 760 9.72 1.25 -5.44
CA GLU A 760 9.28 2.27 -6.42
C GLU A 760 10.08 3.58 -6.28
N LEU A 761 10.31 4.05 -5.06
CA LEU A 761 11.12 5.24 -4.82
C LEU A 761 12.57 5.03 -5.24
N THR A 762 13.13 3.86 -4.98
CA THR A 762 14.50 3.50 -5.36
C THR A 762 14.65 3.49 -6.87
N GLU A 763 13.68 2.94 -7.61
CA GLU A 763 13.64 3.00 -9.08
C GLU A 763 13.52 4.44 -9.59
N ARG A 764 12.64 5.27 -9.01
CA ARG A 764 12.53 6.69 -9.42
C ARG A 764 13.77 7.51 -9.13
N ILE A 765 14.39 7.31 -7.96
CA ILE A 765 15.65 7.94 -7.61
C ILE A 765 16.75 7.45 -8.54
N ARG A 766 16.76 6.16 -8.89
CA ARG A 766 17.65 5.61 -9.90
C ARG A 766 17.44 6.32 -11.23
N ASP A 767 16.23 6.46 -11.74
CA ASP A 767 15.94 7.16 -13.01
C ASP A 767 16.33 8.64 -12.96
N ALA A 768 16.09 9.30 -11.83
CA ALA A 768 16.47 10.69 -11.62
C ALA A 768 18.00 10.88 -11.63
N LEU A 769 18.72 10.04 -10.90
CA LEU A 769 20.19 10.02 -10.92
C LEU A 769 20.73 9.66 -12.32
N LEU A 770 20.01 8.84 -13.09
CA LEU A 770 20.41 8.41 -14.44
C LEU A 770 20.35 9.55 -15.44
N SER A 771 19.39 10.45 -15.23
CA SER A 771 19.21 11.63 -16.05
C SER A 771 20.24 12.74 -15.76
N GLN A 772 21.05 12.61 -14.71
CA GLN A 772 22.08 13.58 -14.34
C GLN A 772 23.41 13.25 -15.01
N ALA A 773 24.19 14.29 -15.31
CA ALA A 773 25.51 14.11 -15.92
C ALA A 773 26.44 13.38 -14.92
N PRO A 774 27.26 12.42 -15.36
CA PRO A 774 28.16 11.67 -14.48
C PRO A 774 29.04 12.57 -13.61
N GLU A 775 29.46 13.73 -14.12
CA GLU A 775 30.30 14.71 -13.41
C GLU A 775 29.59 15.31 -12.18
N GLN A 776 28.26 15.27 -12.14
CA GLN A 776 27.46 15.76 -11.02
C GLN A 776 27.27 14.70 -9.94
N VAL A 777 27.22 13.43 -10.34
CA VAL A 777 27.01 12.29 -9.44
C VAL A 777 28.33 11.78 -8.88
N MET A 778 29.42 11.89 -9.64
CA MET A 778 30.74 11.37 -9.32
C MET A 778 31.41 11.93 -8.07
N PRO A 779 31.33 13.24 -7.78
CA PRO A 779 31.86 13.80 -6.54
C PRO A 779 31.20 13.20 -5.28
N MET A 780 29.96 12.71 -5.40
CA MET A 780 29.21 12.10 -4.29
C MET A 780 29.75 10.74 -3.88
N VAL A 781 30.50 10.08 -4.75
CA VAL A 781 31.14 8.83 -4.39
C VAL A 781 32.48 9.23 -3.80
N THR A 782 32.66 9.05 -2.49
CA THR A 782 34.02 9.02 -1.93
C THR A 782 34.46 7.59 -1.77
N ALA A 783 35.68 7.30 -2.20
CA ALA A 783 36.27 6.00 -2.05
C ALA A 783 36.84 5.88 -0.64
N ASP A 784 36.25 4.99 0.17
CA ASP A 784 36.87 4.54 1.41
C ASP A 784 38.11 3.71 1.06
N ASP A 785 39.28 4.35 1.13
CA ASP A 785 40.55 3.64 1.24
C ASP A 785 40.66 3.19 2.70
N ARG A 786 40.93 1.90 2.96
CA ARG A 786 40.94 1.20 4.28
C ARG A 786 41.54 1.99 5.47
N THR A 787 42.30 3.02 5.19
CA THR A 787 42.78 4.07 6.10
C THR A 787 41.68 4.96 6.73
N GLY A 788 40.43 4.91 6.25
CA GLY A 788 39.33 5.77 6.71
C GLY A 788 39.39 7.21 6.19
N LEU A 789 40.31 7.50 5.26
CA LEU A 789 40.41 8.78 4.57
C LEU A 789 39.58 8.73 3.28
N LEU A 790 38.53 9.54 3.24
CA LEU A 790 37.67 9.69 2.06
C LEU A 790 38.47 10.30 0.91
N THR A 791 38.72 9.52 -0.13
CA THR A 791 39.39 9.99 -1.34
C THR A 791 38.33 10.37 -2.39
N PRO A 792 38.42 11.55 -3.04
CA PRO A 792 37.53 11.89 -4.15
C PRO A 792 37.54 10.80 -5.22
N THR A 793 36.39 10.44 -5.78
CA THR A 793 36.34 9.36 -6.79
C THR A 793 37.23 9.62 -8.00
N THR A 794 37.36 10.87 -8.42
CA THR A 794 38.29 11.23 -9.50
C THR A 794 39.72 10.85 -9.15
N GLU A 795 40.19 11.22 -7.95
CA GLU A 795 41.52 10.86 -7.45
C GLU A 795 41.68 9.33 -7.28
N PHE A 796 40.64 8.65 -6.79
CA PHE A 796 40.65 7.19 -6.64
C PHE A 796 40.78 6.46 -7.98
N LEU A 797 40.04 6.89 -9.00
CA LEU A 797 40.13 6.32 -10.34
C LEU A 797 41.44 6.72 -11.02
N THR A 798 41.90 7.96 -10.88
CA THR A 798 43.14 8.43 -11.53
C THR A 798 44.38 7.77 -10.95
N ALA A 799 44.33 7.22 -9.74
CA ALA A 799 45.45 6.55 -9.07
C ALA A 799 46.05 5.35 -9.85
N VAL A 800 45.31 4.77 -10.80
CA VAL A 800 45.84 3.73 -11.71
C VAL A 800 46.13 4.24 -13.11
N MET A 801 45.80 5.49 -13.45
CA MET A 801 46.16 6.04 -14.76
C MET A 801 47.69 6.20 -14.88
N PRO A 802 48.24 6.11 -16.10
CA PRO A 802 49.65 6.43 -16.32
C PRO A 802 49.95 7.87 -15.90
N GLU A 803 51.02 8.09 -15.13
CA GLU A 803 51.47 9.45 -14.83
C GLU A 803 51.92 10.16 -16.12
N PRO A 804 51.43 11.37 -16.42
CA PRO A 804 51.89 12.14 -17.57
C PRO A 804 53.27 12.71 -17.27
N THR A 805 54.32 11.99 -17.67
CA THR A 805 55.69 12.49 -17.65
C THR A 805 56.11 12.85 -19.06
N ASP A 806 56.46 14.12 -19.29
CA ASP A 806 56.83 14.65 -20.62
C ASP A 806 58.06 13.95 -21.25
N ASP A 807 58.88 13.23 -20.47
CA ASP A 807 60.11 12.57 -20.95
C ASP A 807 60.45 11.21 -20.29
N ALA A 808 59.66 10.70 -19.34
CA ALA A 808 59.95 9.43 -18.67
C ALA A 808 59.07 8.30 -19.24
N PRO A 809 59.64 7.17 -19.72
CA PRO A 809 58.84 5.99 -19.98
C PRO A 809 58.11 5.59 -18.69
N SER A 810 56.84 5.18 -18.81
CA SER A 810 56.08 4.52 -17.73
C SER A 810 56.99 3.61 -16.93
N GLN A 811 56.90 3.62 -15.60
CA GLN A 811 57.80 2.82 -14.77
C GLN A 811 57.91 1.40 -15.34
N PRO A 812 59.13 0.89 -15.60
CA PRO A 812 59.30 -0.45 -16.12
C PRO A 812 58.57 -1.44 -15.21
N LEU A 813 57.92 -2.46 -15.79
CA LEU A 813 57.24 -3.51 -15.03
C LEU A 813 58.20 -4.00 -13.95
N ALA A 814 57.76 -4.16 -12.71
CA ALA A 814 58.63 -4.65 -11.65
C ALA A 814 59.16 -6.05 -11.97
N SER A 815 58.48 -6.81 -12.84
CA SER A 815 59.02 -8.06 -13.40
C SER A 815 60.00 -7.94 -14.56
N THR A 816 60.14 -6.75 -15.15
CA THR A 816 61.23 -6.46 -16.11
C THR A 816 62.58 -6.18 -15.41
N VAL A 817 62.61 -6.26 -14.08
CA VAL A 817 63.77 -5.99 -13.21
C VAL A 817 64.62 -7.25 -12.96
N PHE A 818 64.19 -8.43 -13.38
CA PHE A 818 64.78 -9.69 -12.91
C PHE A 818 66.13 -10.09 -13.54
N SER A 819 66.87 -9.11 -14.08
CA SER A 819 68.34 -9.13 -14.05
C SER A 819 68.89 -7.73 -13.74
N ASP A 820 70.04 -7.66 -13.06
CA ASP A 820 70.77 -6.39 -12.87
C ASP A 820 71.07 -5.69 -14.20
N GLU A 821 71.13 -6.45 -15.29
CA GLU A 821 71.34 -5.95 -16.65
C GLU A 821 70.05 -5.38 -17.29
N GLY A 822 68.88 -5.94 -16.98
CA GLY A 822 67.56 -5.42 -17.34
C GLY A 822 67.26 -4.08 -16.65
N ARG A 823 67.74 -3.91 -15.41
CA ARG A 823 67.76 -2.62 -14.68
C ARG A 823 68.62 -1.56 -15.38
N ILE A 824 69.67 -1.97 -16.09
CA ILE A 824 70.66 -1.06 -16.71
C ILE A 824 70.33 -0.77 -18.19
N LYS A 825 69.67 -1.67 -18.94
CA LYS A 825 69.52 -1.55 -20.40
C LYS A 825 68.15 -1.13 -20.94
N GLY A 826 67.13 -0.90 -20.10
CA GLY A 826 65.90 -0.19 -20.52
C GLY A 826 65.13 -0.80 -21.71
N ARG A 827 65.17 -2.12 -21.89
CA ARG A 827 64.52 -2.79 -23.04
C ARG A 827 63.05 -3.17 -22.84
N GLY A 828 62.48 -2.96 -21.66
CA GLY A 828 61.06 -3.24 -21.38
C GLY A 828 60.21 -1.97 -21.29
N ASN A 829 60.03 -1.26 -22.40
CA ASN A 829 59.03 -0.19 -22.43
C ASN A 829 57.64 -0.81 -22.52
N VAL A 830 56.68 -0.31 -21.74
CA VAL A 830 55.27 -0.64 -21.95
C VAL A 830 54.90 -0.27 -23.39
N ALA A 831 54.58 -1.28 -24.18
CA ALA A 831 54.28 -1.13 -25.59
C ALA A 831 52.86 -0.60 -25.76
N ARG A 832 51.92 -1.12 -24.97
CA ARG A 832 50.52 -0.68 -24.94
C ARG A 832 49.96 -0.69 -23.52
N VAL A 833 49.12 0.30 -23.24
CA VAL A 833 48.31 0.36 -22.02
C VAL A 833 46.85 0.22 -22.43
N TYR A 834 46.19 -0.82 -21.95
CA TYR A 834 44.75 -1.00 -22.14
C TYR A 834 44.01 -0.40 -20.94
N LEU A 835 43.10 0.53 -21.22
CA LEU A 835 42.19 1.10 -20.23
C LEU A 835 40.75 0.72 -20.58
N TRP A 836 40.06 0.08 -19.65
CA TRP A 836 38.61 -0.16 -19.78
C TRP A 836 37.83 0.71 -18.79
N ALA A 837 36.86 1.48 -19.29
CA ALA A 837 35.83 2.15 -18.50
C ALA A 837 34.56 2.44 -19.35
N PRO A 838 33.43 2.82 -18.75
CA PRO A 838 32.20 3.11 -19.50
C PRO A 838 32.38 4.23 -20.55
N ALA A 839 31.96 4.00 -21.80
CA ALA A 839 32.26 4.89 -22.94
C ALA A 839 31.71 6.32 -22.76
N GLU A 840 30.44 6.44 -22.36
CA GLU A 840 29.72 7.71 -22.21
C GLU A 840 30.38 8.64 -21.17
N GLN A 841 31.10 8.06 -20.20
CA GLN A 841 31.75 8.80 -19.14
C GLN A 841 33.14 9.31 -19.56
N TRP A 842 33.83 8.64 -20.50
CA TRP A 842 35.10 9.12 -21.04
C TRP A 842 34.96 10.35 -21.92
N GLU A 843 33.84 10.48 -22.64
CA GLU A 843 33.61 11.61 -23.55
C GLU A 843 33.25 12.91 -22.81
N HIS A 844 32.78 12.81 -21.56
CA HIS A 844 32.28 13.95 -20.79
C HIS A 844 33.11 14.24 -19.53
N SER A 845 33.85 13.26 -19.01
CA SER A 845 34.61 13.45 -17.78
C SER A 845 35.80 14.40 -17.93
N SER A 846 36.06 15.15 -16.86
CA SER A 846 37.27 15.95 -16.67
C SER A 846 38.54 15.11 -16.41
N LEU A 847 38.42 13.77 -16.45
CA LEU A 847 39.56 12.87 -16.40
C LEU A 847 40.44 13.18 -17.62
N ARG A 848 41.61 13.78 -17.37
CA ARG A 848 42.56 14.13 -18.44
C ARG A 848 42.77 12.90 -19.30
N GLN A 849 42.33 12.95 -20.56
CA GLN A 849 42.67 11.91 -21.52
C GLN A 849 44.19 11.83 -21.58
N PRO A 850 44.79 10.65 -21.33
CA PRO A 850 46.21 10.48 -21.55
C PRO A 850 46.48 10.75 -23.02
N ARG A 851 47.20 11.84 -23.34
CA ARG A 851 47.59 12.17 -24.71
C ARG A 851 48.82 11.35 -25.11
N HIS A 852 48.65 10.03 -25.16
CA HIS A 852 49.75 9.11 -25.47
C HIS A 852 49.34 8.13 -26.56
N ASP A 853 50.17 8.02 -27.60
CA ASP A 853 49.98 7.13 -28.76
C ASP A 853 49.90 5.63 -28.39
N ARG A 854 50.21 5.27 -27.14
CA ARG A 854 50.26 3.89 -26.63
C ARG A 854 49.07 3.49 -25.74
N VAL A 855 48.16 4.42 -25.46
CA VAL A 855 47.00 4.14 -24.60
C VAL A 855 45.79 3.82 -25.48
N GLU A 856 45.28 2.59 -25.37
CA GLU A 856 44.06 2.16 -26.04
C GLU A 856 42.92 2.19 -25.02
N ILE A 857 42.02 3.17 -25.16
CA ILE A 857 40.80 3.27 -24.34
C ILE A 857 39.71 2.43 -25.01
N LYS A 858 39.20 1.46 -24.27
CA LYS A 858 38.06 0.62 -24.66
C LYS A 858 36.89 0.96 -23.75
N GLY A 859 35.81 1.44 -24.35
CA GLY A 859 34.58 1.73 -23.62
C GLY A 859 33.39 1.08 -24.28
N THR A 860 32.41 0.74 -23.45
CA THR A 860 31.15 0.14 -23.87
C THR A 860 30.03 0.99 -23.30
N SER A 861 28.94 1.19 -24.05
CA SER A 861 27.72 1.81 -23.51
C SER A 861 27.04 0.74 -22.66
N ALA A 862 27.51 0.54 -21.43
CA ALA A 862 26.88 -0.38 -20.50
C ALA A 862 25.57 0.26 -20.01
N LYS A 863 24.53 0.22 -20.85
CA LYS A 863 23.17 0.67 -20.51
C LYS A 863 22.65 0.01 -19.22
N ASP A 864 23.17 -1.17 -18.89
CA ASP A 864 22.76 -1.99 -17.76
C ASP A 864 23.55 -1.74 -16.46
N LEU A 865 24.53 -0.83 -16.45
CA LEU A 865 25.38 -0.53 -15.29
C LEU A 865 25.76 0.95 -15.14
N PRO A 866 24.77 1.84 -15.05
CA PRO A 866 25.04 3.27 -15.15
C PRO A 866 25.86 3.86 -13.98
N TYR A 867 25.89 3.19 -12.83
CA TYR A 867 26.58 3.68 -11.63
C TYR A 867 27.83 2.89 -11.26
N GLN A 868 28.15 1.84 -12.01
CA GLN A 868 29.40 1.13 -11.80
C GLN A 868 30.45 1.71 -12.72
N MET A 869 31.46 2.33 -12.12
CA MET A 869 32.61 2.82 -12.87
C MET A 869 33.80 1.94 -12.55
N SER A 870 34.43 1.40 -13.57
CA SER A 870 35.66 0.65 -13.40
C SER A 870 36.71 1.26 -14.28
N LEU A 871 37.88 1.54 -13.73
CA LEU A 871 39.08 1.74 -14.51
C LEU A 871 39.97 0.51 -14.32
N ILE A 872 40.05 -0.31 -15.36
CA ILE A 872 40.96 -1.45 -15.40
C ILE A 872 42.13 -1.08 -16.28
N ARG A 873 43.35 -1.25 -15.75
CA ARG A 873 44.60 -1.02 -16.46
C ARG A 873 45.32 -2.35 -16.64
N LEU A 874 45.70 -2.62 -17.88
CA LEU A 874 46.59 -3.73 -18.23
C LEU A 874 47.74 -3.18 -19.07
N ASP A 875 48.95 -3.17 -18.50
CA ASP A 875 50.14 -2.71 -19.21
C ASP A 875 50.81 -3.89 -19.88
N VAL A 876 50.98 -3.80 -21.20
CA VAL A 876 51.42 -4.90 -22.05
C VAL A 876 52.80 -4.56 -22.62
N SER A 877 53.79 -5.39 -22.29
CA SER A 877 55.10 -5.39 -22.95
C SER A 877 55.07 -6.45 -24.06
N GLU A 878 55.16 -6.01 -25.31
CA GLU A 878 55.23 -6.90 -26.48
C GLU A 878 56.69 -7.16 -26.88
N GLY A 879 56.97 -8.36 -27.39
CA GLY A 879 58.22 -8.63 -28.10
C GLY A 879 59.39 -9.12 -27.25
N CYS A 880 59.13 -9.78 -26.11
CA CYS A 880 60.18 -10.54 -25.43
C CYS A 880 60.59 -11.71 -26.34
N GLU A 881 61.79 -11.64 -26.93
CA GLU A 881 62.31 -12.76 -27.70
C GLU A 881 62.66 -13.92 -26.76
N GLU A 882 62.63 -15.15 -27.26
CA GLU A 882 63.04 -16.33 -26.48
C GLU A 882 64.48 -16.18 -25.96
N ALA A 883 65.32 -15.41 -26.65
CA ALA A 883 66.69 -15.08 -26.25
C ALA A 883 66.74 -14.14 -25.02
N ASP A 884 65.80 -13.20 -24.89
CA ASP A 884 65.70 -12.31 -23.73
C ASP A 884 65.32 -13.10 -22.47
N LEU A 885 64.54 -14.17 -22.64
CA LEU A 885 64.19 -15.09 -21.56
C LEU A 885 65.36 -16.00 -21.16
N ARG A 886 66.22 -16.42 -22.09
CA ARG A 886 67.40 -17.27 -21.76
C ARG A 886 68.35 -16.60 -20.77
N MET A 887 68.56 -15.29 -20.91
CA MET A 887 69.38 -14.53 -19.94
C MET A 887 68.80 -14.51 -18.52
N LEU A 888 67.49 -14.73 -18.37
CA LEU A 888 66.81 -14.75 -17.07
C LEU A 888 66.95 -16.10 -16.35
N ALA A 889 67.32 -17.19 -17.05
CA ALA A 889 67.38 -18.55 -16.50
C ALA A 889 68.76 -18.89 -15.92
N GLY A 890 69.69 -17.93 -15.92
CA GLY A 890 71.06 -18.12 -15.43
C GLY A 890 71.96 -19.00 -16.31
N GLU A 891 71.63 -19.18 -17.60
CA GLU A 891 72.47 -19.87 -18.60
C GLU A 891 73.43 -18.93 -19.34
#